data_AF-A0A4S8HD79-F1
#
_entry.id   AF-A0A4S8HD79-F1
#
_cell.length_a   1.000
_cell.length_b   1.000
_cell.length_c   1.000
_cell.angle_alpha   90.00
_cell.angle_beta   90.00
_cell.angle_gamma   90.00
#
_symmetry.space_group_name_H-M   'P 1'
#
loop_
_entity.id
_entity.type
_entity.pdbx_description
1 polymer ?
#
loop_
_entity_poly.entity_id
_entity_poly.type
_entity_poly.pdbx_seq_one_letter_code
_entity_poly.pdbx_strand_id
1 'polypeptide(L)'
;MMSKRRLLSGLFLILVLSVQATAQQVENFSGYFAEAYRLYPNLPKGLLEAAAYSASHMQNLSADAKADGDEEPMPQPYGIFGLVEDGRGYFKNNLTAVCRLSGITPEQFKKDVRLQVLAVAKFLSHEAGVQKLPANTTLENFSKVLEKLSNIPDDGSAINKYAHSLYTYDIYDHLRKGFTTPQFKQMPRGVQLDRIYAPQTLRTLSAPGVQLDYRHDIIKSNGIVLPVSNTAPANNSNARTESTNDEMAVQSADYPPALWDQANTANWGVGRGGNAITNVAVHTVQGSYSSCISWFNNPAAKVSAHYVVRSSDGQITQMVLEKDRAWHVADQNYYTIGIEHEGFVNDASWYTNAMYNSSAALVRDICRDNNIDPTKCYRGASTSGYNPLPITVRIKGHTNYPQTSNDKHTDPGINWNWPKYYDLINPAAYVTTITFAVKDMNSGLAVASASVKVTKPDGTTATVTTDANGKLTYGMNAGKYTFAFTKSGYTALSTFFTGSATNAKITANINLDPASSARIAAGSPLVQPSANSMTLTGYVRDADQNTPLAGAQVNAGTYTATTNAQGFFTLTVPAEAVTQGKAPATISVQSGKAGYISNSIKNLYAIPDTYEMQIALTSAASPRALAFSAGQDQVIRRHGLFDKTVAEQLEFIAPQKSSNVTAREEGEAVTAAALAVPAVVRVSTNCACAATCAEPVVEVMSLESYVQTGVDDEWVSSWNAASLQAGTVAYRSRGAWFVQHPAATNYDISSAACHQTWQTDRATSVKNAAIATAGIVLIKNGAIYKAEYCAESNNSGCGDGFSGTSTDYPCIADSRCAGRTKSGHGRGMCQWGSSFWGTDQTYTWILDHYYNPDGVAIQTSAAAATSSTSDSRKAEADGTLKIAPNPVTGSAITIEYTLADVSQPASIVITDNFGQIAQQRNVVLQQGLNRLTVNTSGLKAGVYNVTVRPGTTGKATSRKLLIVK
;
A
#
# COMPACT_ATOMS: atom_id res chain seq x y z
N MET A 1 64.22 24.65 34.40
CA MET A 1 65.40 24.47 33.51
C MET A 1 65.35 23.05 32.97
N MET A 2 65.01 22.87 31.68
CA MET A 2 65.95 22.51 30.60
C MET A 2 66.79 21.25 30.92
N SER A 3 67.04 20.25 30.06
CA SER A 3 66.71 19.87 28.68
C SER A 3 67.74 18.80 28.31
N LYS A 4 67.41 17.86 27.39
CA LYS A 4 68.31 17.02 26.56
C LYS A 4 68.98 15.82 27.27
N ARG A 5 69.26 14.66 26.64
CA ARG A 5 69.09 14.14 25.26
C ARG A 5 69.47 12.64 25.27
N ARG A 6 68.81 11.86 24.39
CA ARG A 6 69.33 10.73 23.60
C ARG A 6 69.90 9.49 24.31
N LEU A 7 69.18 8.37 24.18
CA LEU A 7 69.74 7.08 23.76
C LEU A 7 68.61 6.19 23.20
N LEU A 8 68.27 6.44 21.93
CA LEU A 8 67.71 5.43 21.02
C LEU A 8 68.91 4.81 20.31
N SER A 9 69.16 3.51 20.50
CA SER A 9 69.83 2.59 19.55
C SER A 9 70.00 1.22 20.21
N GLY A 10 69.33 0.20 19.68
CA GLY A 10 69.73 -1.20 19.87
C GLY A 10 68.88 -2.04 20.82
N LEU A 11 67.61 -2.30 20.46
CA LEU A 11 66.95 -3.57 20.80
C LEU A 11 65.84 -3.83 19.78
N PHE A 12 66.24 -4.06 18.52
CA PHE A 12 65.36 -4.41 17.41
C PHE A 12 65.98 -5.58 16.65
N LEU A 13 66.08 -6.74 17.28
CA LEU A 13 66.25 -8.03 16.61
C LEU A 13 66.02 -9.15 17.64
N ILE A 14 65.25 -10.17 17.26
CA ILE A 14 64.88 -11.37 18.03
C ILE A 14 63.62 -11.22 18.91
N LEU A 15 62.47 -10.94 18.27
CA LEU A 15 61.19 -11.55 18.68
C LEU A 15 60.19 -11.55 17.49
N VAL A 16 60.60 -12.10 16.36
CA VAL A 16 59.70 -12.42 15.24
C VAL A 16 60.05 -13.83 14.80
N LEU A 17 59.16 -14.78 15.11
CA LEU A 17 58.89 -16.05 14.40
C LEU A 17 58.32 -17.10 15.37
N SER A 18 57.03 -17.00 15.67
CA SER A 18 56.12 -18.17 15.81
C SER A 18 54.68 -17.68 16.06
N VAL A 19 54.17 -16.85 15.16
CA VAL A 19 52.73 -16.78 14.93
C VAL A 19 52.51 -17.67 13.71
N GLN A 20 52.14 -18.93 13.93
CA GLN A 20 51.51 -19.71 12.86
C GLN A 20 50.14 -19.08 12.62
N ALA A 21 50.11 -18.05 11.79
CA ALA A 21 48.89 -17.70 11.08
C ALA A 21 48.62 -18.86 10.12
N THR A 22 47.65 -19.71 10.46
CA THR A 22 47.01 -20.59 9.49
C THR A 22 46.35 -19.69 8.45
N ALA A 23 47.06 -19.40 7.36
CA ALA A 23 46.45 -18.86 6.16
C ALA A 23 45.43 -19.89 5.68
N GLN A 24 44.15 -19.63 5.90
CA GLN A 24 43.07 -20.42 5.33
C GLN A 24 43.22 -20.36 3.81
N GLN A 25 43.55 -21.49 3.21
CA GLN A 25 43.78 -21.61 1.77
C GLN A 25 42.53 -21.11 1.04
N VAL A 26 42.66 -20.09 0.18
CA VAL A 26 41.52 -19.56 -0.58
C VAL A 26 41.10 -20.64 -1.57
N GLU A 27 40.01 -21.33 -1.26
CA GLU A 27 39.47 -22.40 -2.10
C GLU A 27 39.04 -21.85 -3.46
N ASN A 28 39.50 -22.47 -4.55
CA ASN A 28 39.16 -22.07 -5.92
C ASN A 28 37.83 -22.70 -6.36
N PHE A 29 36.73 -22.36 -5.69
CA PHE A 29 35.40 -22.90 -5.98
C PHE A 29 35.03 -22.77 -7.46
N SER A 30 35.24 -21.60 -8.08
CA SER A 30 34.96 -21.38 -9.50
C SER A 30 35.72 -22.33 -10.42
N GLY A 31 37.00 -22.59 -10.12
CA GLY A 31 37.81 -23.56 -10.86
C GLY A 31 37.31 -24.99 -10.69
N TYR A 32 36.99 -25.41 -9.46
CA TYR A 32 36.53 -26.77 -9.18
C TYR A 32 35.17 -27.08 -9.82
N PHE A 33 34.19 -26.16 -9.74
CA PHE A 33 32.89 -26.34 -10.39
C PHE A 33 33.03 -26.34 -11.92
N ALA A 34 33.85 -25.44 -12.49
CA ALA A 34 34.10 -25.42 -13.94
C ALA A 34 34.75 -26.72 -14.43
N GLU A 35 35.68 -27.28 -13.65
CA GLU A 35 36.29 -28.58 -13.94
C GLU A 35 35.25 -29.70 -13.91
N ALA A 36 34.40 -29.75 -12.89
CA ALA A 36 33.33 -30.75 -12.79
C ALA A 36 32.38 -30.71 -13.99
N TYR A 37 31.94 -29.51 -14.43
CA TYR A 37 31.08 -29.37 -15.61
C TYR A 37 31.77 -29.75 -16.92
N ARG A 38 33.10 -29.61 -17.01
CA ARG A 38 33.86 -30.06 -18.18
C ARG A 38 33.95 -31.58 -18.24
N LEU A 39 34.10 -32.24 -17.08
CA LEU A 39 34.19 -33.70 -16.99
C LEU A 39 32.82 -34.39 -17.09
N TYR A 40 31.76 -33.72 -16.63
CA TYR A 40 30.39 -34.24 -16.59
C TYR A 40 29.43 -33.26 -17.31
N PRO A 41 29.47 -33.19 -18.65
CA PRO A 41 28.76 -32.18 -19.43
C PRO A 41 27.23 -32.35 -19.46
N ASN A 42 26.71 -33.50 -19.02
CA ASN A 42 25.28 -33.77 -18.84
C ASN A 42 24.69 -33.13 -17.58
N LEU A 43 25.51 -32.52 -16.71
CA LEU A 43 25.04 -31.78 -15.54
C LEU A 43 24.63 -30.35 -15.90
N PRO A 44 23.42 -29.92 -15.55
CA PRO A 44 23.03 -28.52 -15.66
C PRO A 44 23.90 -27.60 -14.77
N LYS A 45 24.37 -26.50 -15.37
CA LYS A 45 25.22 -25.51 -14.68
C LYS A 45 24.47 -24.79 -13.56
N GLY A 46 25.12 -24.63 -12.41
CA GLY A 46 24.56 -23.98 -11.22
C GLY A 46 24.00 -24.95 -10.16
N LEU A 47 23.73 -26.22 -10.52
CA LEU A 47 23.19 -27.20 -9.57
C LEU A 47 24.19 -27.61 -8.48
N LEU A 48 25.47 -27.78 -8.84
CA LEU A 48 26.49 -28.17 -7.86
C LEU A 48 26.73 -27.05 -6.85
N GLU A 49 26.75 -25.81 -7.34
CA GLU A 49 26.92 -24.62 -6.53
C GLU A 49 25.74 -24.42 -5.59
N ALA A 50 24.51 -24.55 -6.10
CA ALA A 50 23.31 -24.43 -5.30
C ALA A 50 23.18 -25.57 -4.27
N ALA A 51 23.55 -26.80 -4.61
CA ALA A 51 23.55 -27.93 -3.67
C ALA A 51 24.57 -27.72 -2.54
N ALA A 52 25.79 -27.28 -2.87
CA ALA A 52 26.81 -26.97 -1.88
C ALA A 52 26.40 -25.79 -0.98
N TYR A 53 25.81 -24.75 -1.58
CA TYR A 53 25.31 -23.60 -0.83
C TYR A 53 24.17 -23.99 0.11
N SER A 54 23.12 -24.67 -0.36
CA SER A 54 22.01 -25.08 0.50
C SER A 54 22.43 -25.99 1.66
N ALA A 55 23.46 -26.83 1.47
CA ALA A 55 23.88 -27.78 2.50
C ALA A 55 24.79 -27.17 3.58
N SER A 56 25.66 -26.23 3.21
CA SER A 56 26.75 -25.77 4.09
C SER A 56 27.09 -24.27 3.96
N HIS A 57 26.36 -23.52 3.14
CA HIS A 57 26.78 -22.19 2.66
C HIS A 57 28.20 -22.19 2.06
N MET A 58 28.59 -23.30 1.42
CA MET A 58 29.93 -23.56 0.88
C MET A 58 31.06 -23.67 1.93
N GLN A 59 30.72 -23.99 3.18
CA GLN A 59 31.70 -24.30 4.21
C GLN A 59 32.06 -25.78 4.23
N ASN A 60 33.35 -26.09 4.35
CA ASN A 60 33.80 -27.48 4.44
C ASN A 60 33.55 -28.01 5.87
N LEU A 61 32.42 -28.69 6.07
CA LEU A 61 32.02 -29.23 7.37
C LEU A 61 32.98 -30.33 7.84
N SER A 62 33.54 -30.18 9.05
CA SER A 62 34.43 -31.14 9.73
C SER A 62 33.81 -31.67 11.03
N ALA A 63 34.36 -32.75 11.57
CA ALA A 63 33.90 -33.42 12.80
C ALA A 63 34.10 -32.60 14.10
N ASP A 64 34.52 -31.34 14.04
CA ASP A 64 34.86 -30.55 15.24
C ASP A 64 33.64 -30.06 16.03
N ALA A 65 32.44 -30.43 15.60
CA ALA A 65 31.22 -30.30 16.38
C ALA A 65 30.80 -31.67 16.91
N LYS A 66 31.42 -32.14 18.00
CA LYS A 66 30.76 -33.21 18.77
C LYS A 66 29.44 -32.65 19.30
N ALA A 67 28.32 -33.25 18.87
CA ALA A 67 27.11 -33.25 19.67
C ALA A 67 27.42 -34.06 20.92
N ASP A 68 27.77 -33.38 22.00
CA ASP A 68 28.10 -34.02 23.27
C ASP A 68 26.81 -34.25 24.07
N GLY A 69 26.42 -35.52 24.27
CA GLY A 69 25.54 -35.90 25.38
C GLY A 69 24.37 -36.82 25.06
N ASP A 70 23.72 -36.67 23.90
CA ASP A 70 22.45 -37.37 23.65
C ASP A 70 22.61 -38.91 23.61
N GLU A 71 21.59 -39.64 24.07
CA GLU A 71 21.59 -41.11 24.01
C GLU A 71 21.67 -41.61 22.56
N GLU A 72 21.14 -40.85 21.57
CA GLU A 72 21.34 -41.06 20.12
C GLU A 72 21.36 -39.74 19.30
N PRO A 73 22.51 -39.04 19.17
CA PRO A 73 22.59 -37.79 18.41
C PRO A 73 22.37 -38.01 16.91
N MET A 74 21.75 -37.01 16.27
CA MET A 74 21.56 -37.00 14.81
C MET A 74 22.91 -37.18 14.08
N PRO A 75 22.97 -38.03 13.02
CA PRO A 75 24.18 -38.24 12.24
C PRO A 75 24.78 -36.94 11.67
N GLN A 76 26.11 -36.81 11.79
CA GLN A 76 26.82 -35.58 11.42
C GLN A 76 27.06 -35.48 9.90
N PRO A 77 26.82 -34.29 9.29
CA PRO A 77 27.13 -34.03 7.89
C PRO A 77 28.60 -33.62 7.67
N TYR A 78 29.16 -33.97 6.52
CA TYR A 78 30.55 -33.69 6.13
C TYR A 78 30.68 -33.03 4.76
N GLY A 79 31.71 -32.18 4.62
CA GLY A 79 32.02 -31.53 3.36
C GLY A 79 31.05 -30.41 3.00
N ILE A 80 31.33 -29.73 1.88
CA ILE A 80 30.50 -28.61 1.40
C ILE A 80 29.10 -29.06 0.95
N PHE A 81 28.89 -30.36 0.72
CA PHE A 81 27.59 -30.92 0.34
C PHE A 81 26.84 -31.55 1.51
N GLY A 82 27.38 -31.48 2.74
CA GLY A 82 26.72 -31.99 3.95
C GLY A 82 26.36 -33.47 3.89
N LEU A 83 27.27 -34.33 3.40
CA LEU A 83 27.00 -35.76 3.23
C LEU A 83 27.24 -36.53 4.54
N VAL A 84 26.38 -37.52 4.82
CA VAL A 84 26.41 -38.38 6.00
C VAL A 84 27.15 -39.68 5.68
N GLU A 85 28.14 -40.00 6.52
CA GLU A 85 28.94 -41.23 6.42
C GLU A 85 28.24 -42.44 7.00
N ASP A 86 27.74 -42.28 8.23
CA ASP A 86 27.03 -43.29 9.00
C ASP A 86 25.70 -42.71 9.49
N GLY A 87 24.63 -43.09 8.80
CA GLY A 87 23.27 -42.69 9.11
C GLY A 87 22.60 -43.52 10.20
N ARG A 88 23.34 -44.40 10.88
CA ARG A 88 22.89 -45.19 12.05
C ARG A 88 21.64 -46.03 11.78
N GLY A 89 21.53 -46.56 10.56
CA GLY A 89 20.41 -47.40 10.14
C GLY A 89 19.11 -46.64 9.81
N TYR A 90 19.06 -45.32 10.00
CA TYR A 90 17.96 -44.47 9.56
C TYR A 90 18.33 -43.69 8.30
N PHE A 91 19.25 -42.74 8.40
CA PHE A 91 19.71 -41.97 7.24
C PHE A 91 20.52 -42.83 6.27
N LYS A 92 20.50 -42.43 5.00
CA LYS A 92 21.34 -43.04 3.97
C LYS A 92 22.80 -42.64 4.21
N ASN A 93 23.71 -43.61 4.05
CA ASN A 93 25.15 -43.39 4.04
C ASN A 93 25.59 -42.79 2.68
N ASN A 94 25.05 -41.63 2.33
CA ASN A 94 25.21 -40.98 1.02
C ASN A 94 26.67 -40.57 0.75
N LEU A 95 27.46 -40.21 1.77
CA LEU A 95 28.90 -39.98 1.61
C LEU A 95 29.60 -41.24 1.11
N THR A 96 29.32 -42.39 1.73
CA THR A 96 29.92 -43.68 1.37
C THR A 96 29.53 -44.08 -0.05
N ALA A 97 28.28 -43.83 -0.46
CA ALA A 97 27.82 -44.08 -1.82
C ALA A 97 28.58 -43.22 -2.85
N VAL A 98 28.69 -41.91 -2.61
CA VAL A 98 29.43 -40.96 -3.46
C VAL A 98 30.91 -41.33 -3.57
N CYS A 99 31.55 -41.66 -2.44
CA CYS A 99 32.96 -42.06 -2.38
C CYS A 99 33.23 -43.35 -3.17
N ARG A 100 32.38 -44.38 -2.97
CA ARG A 100 32.49 -45.68 -3.65
C ARG A 100 32.41 -45.55 -5.16
N LEU A 101 31.44 -44.78 -5.67
CA LEU A 101 31.30 -44.53 -7.10
C LEU A 101 32.49 -43.74 -7.67
N SER A 102 33.07 -42.85 -6.86
CA SER A 102 34.16 -41.96 -7.26
C SER A 102 35.54 -42.59 -7.14
N GLY A 103 35.67 -43.71 -6.42
CA GLY A 103 36.95 -44.39 -6.20
C GLY A 103 37.86 -43.64 -5.21
N ILE A 104 37.27 -42.90 -4.28
CA ILE A 104 37.97 -42.18 -3.20
C ILE A 104 37.50 -42.69 -1.83
N THR A 105 38.28 -42.47 -0.78
CA THR A 105 37.85 -42.78 0.60
C THR A 105 37.09 -41.60 1.23
N PRO A 106 36.24 -41.83 2.24
CA PRO A 106 35.62 -40.76 3.01
C PRO A 106 36.63 -39.76 3.61
N GLU A 107 37.80 -40.22 4.05
CA GLU A 107 38.86 -39.36 4.58
C GLU A 107 39.42 -38.42 3.51
N GLN A 108 39.57 -38.90 2.27
CA GLN A 108 39.98 -38.07 1.14
C GLN A 108 38.92 -37.03 0.81
N PHE A 109 37.63 -37.43 0.80
CA PHE A 109 36.53 -36.51 0.59
C PHE A 109 36.51 -35.39 1.64
N LYS A 110 36.60 -35.74 2.94
CA LYS A 110 36.54 -34.76 4.05
C LYS A 110 37.67 -33.71 3.99
N LYS A 111 38.83 -34.05 3.43
CA LYS A 111 40.04 -33.19 3.42
C LYS A 111 40.20 -32.30 2.19
N ASP A 112 39.59 -32.65 1.06
CA ASP A 112 39.85 -31.99 -0.23
C ASP A 112 38.55 -31.54 -0.91
N VAL A 113 38.30 -30.23 -0.88
CA VAL A 113 37.10 -29.61 -1.46
C VAL A 113 36.97 -29.87 -2.97
N ARG A 114 38.07 -29.91 -3.70
CA ARG A 114 38.04 -30.25 -5.14
C ARG A 114 37.56 -31.68 -5.35
N LEU A 115 38.05 -32.64 -4.55
CA LEU A 115 37.57 -34.03 -4.61
C LEU A 115 36.10 -34.14 -4.24
N GLN A 116 35.61 -33.34 -3.30
CA GLN A 116 34.18 -33.31 -2.96
C GLN A 116 33.32 -32.93 -4.17
N VAL A 117 33.67 -31.83 -4.85
CA VAL A 117 32.95 -31.35 -6.03
C VAL A 117 32.96 -32.37 -7.16
N LEU A 118 34.13 -32.95 -7.46
CA LEU A 118 34.26 -33.96 -8.51
C LEU A 118 33.50 -35.25 -8.20
N ALA A 119 33.51 -35.70 -6.95
CA ALA A 119 32.83 -36.92 -6.53
C ALA A 119 31.31 -36.77 -6.61
N VAL A 120 30.76 -35.66 -6.12
CA VAL A 120 29.32 -35.37 -6.21
C VAL A 120 28.88 -35.18 -7.67
N ALA A 121 29.69 -34.50 -8.49
CA ALA A 121 29.40 -34.36 -9.91
C ALA A 121 29.33 -35.71 -10.63
N LYS A 122 30.30 -36.60 -10.37
CA LYS A 122 30.30 -37.96 -10.92
C LYS A 122 29.06 -38.74 -10.49
N PHE A 123 28.68 -38.63 -9.22
CA PHE A 123 27.50 -39.26 -8.66
C PHE A 123 26.22 -38.80 -9.35
N LEU A 124 25.97 -37.49 -9.42
CA LEU A 124 24.79 -36.95 -10.08
C LEU A 124 24.76 -37.29 -11.58
N SER A 125 25.92 -37.30 -12.25
CA SER A 125 26.03 -37.70 -13.66
C SER A 125 25.66 -39.17 -13.87
N HIS A 126 26.11 -40.05 -12.99
CA HIS A 126 25.76 -41.47 -13.01
C HIS A 126 24.26 -41.66 -12.81
N GLU A 127 23.68 -41.04 -11.79
CA GLU A 127 22.25 -41.14 -11.49
C GLU A 127 21.37 -40.58 -12.62
N ALA A 128 21.80 -39.51 -13.30
CA ALA A 128 21.12 -39.03 -14.50
C ALA A 128 21.14 -40.07 -15.65
N GLY A 129 22.23 -40.81 -15.80
CA GLY A 129 22.34 -41.92 -16.76
C GLY A 129 21.42 -43.08 -16.40
N VAL A 130 21.34 -43.46 -15.12
CA VAL A 130 20.41 -44.47 -14.61
C VAL A 130 18.95 -44.07 -14.90
N GLN A 131 18.63 -42.79 -14.75
CA GLN A 131 17.30 -42.23 -15.06
C GLN A 131 17.09 -41.94 -16.55
N LYS A 132 18.06 -42.29 -17.42
CA LYS A 132 18.00 -42.11 -18.88
C LYS A 132 17.70 -40.67 -19.30
N LEU A 133 18.21 -39.68 -18.56
CA LEU A 133 18.03 -38.28 -18.91
C LEU A 133 18.91 -37.91 -20.12
N PRO A 134 18.38 -37.17 -21.10
CA PRO A 134 19.18 -36.70 -22.24
C PRO A 134 20.29 -35.75 -21.79
N ALA A 135 21.39 -35.70 -22.54
CA ALA A 135 22.58 -34.90 -22.20
C ALA A 135 22.33 -33.38 -22.11
N ASN A 136 21.23 -32.89 -22.70
CA ASN A 136 20.80 -31.49 -22.68
C ASN A 136 19.50 -31.27 -21.85
N THR A 137 19.26 -32.14 -20.86
CA THR A 137 18.11 -32.04 -19.96
C THR A 137 18.01 -30.66 -19.28
N THR A 138 16.78 -30.22 -19.00
CA THR A 138 16.53 -28.95 -18.28
C THR A 138 16.82 -29.08 -16.79
N LEU A 139 16.96 -27.93 -16.11
CA LEU A 139 17.15 -27.88 -14.66
C LEU A 139 16.01 -28.60 -13.92
N GLU A 140 14.77 -28.43 -14.36
CA GLU A 140 13.57 -28.95 -13.72
C GLU A 140 13.49 -30.49 -13.76
N ASN A 141 13.93 -31.08 -14.88
CA ASN A 141 13.96 -32.54 -15.06
C ASN A 141 15.04 -33.23 -14.21
N PHE A 142 15.99 -32.47 -13.66
CA PHE A 142 17.09 -32.99 -12.83
C PHE A 142 16.71 -33.19 -11.35
N SER A 143 15.50 -32.79 -10.94
CA SER A 143 15.08 -32.79 -9.53
C SER A 143 15.12 -34.18 -8.88
N LYS A 144 14.63 -35.20 -9.59
CA LYS A 144 14.68 -36.61 -9.17
C LYS A 144 16.09 -37.19 -9.10
N VAL A 145 17.04 -36.60 -9.82
CA VAL A 145 18.46 -36.98 -9.72
C VAL A 145 19.08 -36.36 -8.47
N LEU A 146 18.78 -35.08 -8.20
CA LEU A 146 19.22 -34.41 -6.98
C LEU A 146 18.70 -35.08 -5.71
N GLU A 147 17.46 -35.56 -5.71
CA GLU A 147 16.86 -36.30 -4.59
C GLU A 147 17.71 -37.51 -4.17
N LYS A 148 18.45 -38.14 -5.11
CA LYS A 148 19.36 -39.26 -4.81
C LYS A 148 20.60 -38.88 -4.01
N LEU A 149 20.95 -37.59 -3.96
CA LEU A 149 22.04 -37.08 -3.13
C LEU A 149 21.63 -36.92 -1.66
N SER A 150 20.33 -36.82 -1.37
CA SER A 150 19.78 -36.63 -0.03
C SER A 150 20.13 -37.78 0.93
N ASN A 151 20.36 -37.46 2.20
CA ASN A 151 20.51 -38.45 3.28
C ASN A 151 19.16 -38.99 3.80
N ILE A 152 18.05 -38.35 3.45
CA ILE A 152 16.70 -38.71 3.93
C ILE A 152 16.29 -40.09 3.37
N PRO A 153 15.62 -40.96 4.15
CA PRO A 153 15.20 -42.29 3.69
C PRO A 153 14.19 -42.27 2.54
N ASP A 154 14.21 -43.28 1.67
CA ASP A 154 13.20 -43.48 0.60
C ASP A 154 12.18 -44.55 1.05
N ASP A 155 11.62 -44.42 2.25
CA ASP A 155 10.72 -45.43 2.85
C ASP A 155 9.25 -45.33 2.37
N GLY A 156 8.95 -44.36 1.51
CA GLY A 156 7.62 -44.12 0.97
C GLY A 156 6.67 -43.38 1.92
N SER A 157 7.09 -43.05 3.15
CA SER A 157 6.30 -42.26 4.09
C SER A 157 6.02 -40.87 3.54
N ALA A 158 4.85 -40.31 3.88
CA ALA A 158 4.47 -38.96 3.45
C ALA A 158 5.46 -37.89 3.95
N ILE A 159 6.00 -38.11 5.14
CA ILE A 159 6.95 -37.22 5.82
C ILE A 159 8.30 -37.22 5.10
N ASN A 160 8.89 -38.40 4.83
CA ASN A 160 10.16 -38.42 4.12
C ASN A 160 10.02 -37.94 2.66
N LYS A 161 8.87 -38.15 2.02
CA LYS A 161 8.55 -37.51 0.71
C LYS A 161 8.51 -35.98 0.80
N TYR A 162 7.93 -35.45 1.87
CA TYR A 162 7.92 -34.01 2.13
C TYR A 162 9.32 -33.47 2.41
N ALA A 163 10.10 -34.13 3.25
CA ALA A 163 11.47 -33.76 3.56
C ALA A 163 12.40 -33.79 2.31
N HIS A 164 12.24 -34.77 1.41
CA HIS A 164 12.92 -34.78 0.10
C HIS A 164 12.52 -33.61 -0.80
N SER A 165 11.25 -33.25 -0.77
CA SER A 165 10.74 -32.10 -1.52
C SER A 165 11.32 -30.79 -0.98
N LEU A 166 11.44 -30.65 0.35
CA LEU A 166 12.13 -29.52 1.00
C LEU A 166 13.61 -29.44 0.63
N TYR A 167 14.33 -30.57 0.71
CA TYR A 167 15.74 -30.66 0.35
C TYR A 167 16.01 -30.13 -1.07
N THR A 168 15.21 -30.58 -2.05
CA THR A 168 15.35 -30.12 -3.43
C THR A 168 14.85 -28.69 -3.62
N TYR A 169 13.81 -28.27 -2.88
CA TYR A 169 13.22 -26.94 -3.00
C TYR A 169 14.24 -25.86 -2.63
N ASP A 170 14.96 -26.03 -1.53
CA ASP A 170 15.95 -25.05 -1.08
C ASP A 170 17.09 -24.89 -2.10
N ILE A 171 17.53 -25.98 -2.73
CA ILE A 171 18.52 -25.95 -3.83
C ILE A 171 18.00 -25.13 -5.02
N TYR A 172 16.79 -25.44 -5.49
CA TYR A 172 16.23 -24.74 -6.65
C TYR A 172 15.86 -23.29 -6.34
N ASP A 173 15.44 -22.99 -5.11
CA ASP A 173 15.14 -21.62 -4.69
C ASP A 173 16.41 -20.76 -4.61
N HIS A 174 17.50 -21.28 -4.03
CA HIS A 174 18.81 -20.61 -4.06
C HIS A 174 19.34 -20.42 -5.48
N LEU A 175 19.18 -21.42 -6.36
CA LEU A 175 19.58 -21.29 -7.76
C LEU A 175 18.75 -20.23 -8.51
N ARG A 176 17.45 -20.20 -8.24
CA ARG A 176 16.51 -19.23 -8.81
C ARG A 176 16.85 -17.80 -8.38
N LYS A 177 17.13 -17.60 -7.09
CA LYS A 177 17.44 -16.29 -6.50
C LYS A 177 18.88 -15.83 -6.74
N GLY A 178 19.80 -16.76 -6.97
CA GLY A 178 21.24 -16.50 -6.88
C GLY A 178 21.68 -16.27 -5.44
N PHE A 179 22.99 -16.35 -5.19
CA PHE A 179 23.57 -16.14 -3.87
C PHE A 179 25.01 -15.64 -3.97
N THR A 180 25.54 -15.13 -2.85
CA THR A 180 26.91 -14.63 -2.76
C THR A 180 27.52 -15.06 -1.43
N THR A 181 28.68 -15.69 -1.48
CA THR A 181 29.57 -15.95 -0.34
C THR A 181 30.81 -15.08 -0.47
N PRO A 182 31.66 -14.96 0.57
CA PRO A 182 32.93 -14.24 0.44
C PRO A 182 33.83 -14.77 -0.68
N GLN A 183 33.71 -16.05 -1.05
CA GLN A 183 34.58 -16.74 -2.00
C GLN A 183 33.90 -17.04 -3.36
N PHE A 184 32.58 -16.89 -3.49
CA PHE A 184 31.85 -17.30 -4.69
C PHE A 184 30.55 -16.49 -4.92
N LYS A 185 30.19 -16.28 -6.18
CA LYS A 185 28.92 -15.64 -6.57
C LYS A 185 28.20 -16.43 -7.64
N GLN A 186 26.97 -16.85 -7.34
CA GLN A 186 26.06 -17.46 -8.30
C GLN A 186 25.01 -16.43 -8.73
N MET A 187 24.96 -16.14 -10.03
CA MET A 187 23.87 -15.31 -10.58
C MET A 187 22.54 -16.07 -10.60
N PRO A 188 21.40 -15.36 -10.45
CA PRO A 188 20.07 -15.95 -10.58
C PRO A 188 19.91 -16.72 -11.90
N ARG A 189 19.19 -17.85 -11.87
CA ARG A 189 18.82 -18.62 -13.07
C ARG A 189 17.32 -18.80 -13.19
N GLY A 190 16.81 -18.87 -14.42
CA GLY A 190 15.41 -19.19 -14.67
C GLY A 190 15.12 -20.65 -14.33
N VAL A 191 14.35 -20.87 -13.26
CA VAL A 191 13.85 -22.18 -12.83
C VAL A 191 12.34 -22.10 -12.64
N GLN A 192 11.61 -23.04 -13.22
CA GLN A 192 10.16 -23.14 -13.09
C GLN A 192 9.78 -24.18 -12.03
N LEU A 193 9.59 -23.73 -10.77
CA LEU A 193 9.29 -24.62 -9.65
C LEU A 193 7.96 -25.39 -9.81
N ASP A 194 7.00 -24.83 -10.55
CA ASP A 194 5.71 -25.43 -10.90
C ASP A 194 5.84 -26.61 -11.89
N ARG A 195 6.99 -26.74 -12.56
CA ARG A 195 7.34 -27.94 -13.33
C ARG A 195 8.01 -29.03 -12.51
N ILE A 196 8.46 -28.70 -11.29
CA ILE A 196 9.14 -29.62 -10.38
C ILE A 196 8.15 -30.19 -9.36
N TYR A 197 7.29 -29.33 -8.81
CA TYR A 197 6.34 -29.67 -7.74
C TYR A 197 4.90 -29.49 -8.19
N ALA A 198 4.01 -30.38 -7.76
CA ALA A 198 2.58 -30.18 -7.93
C ALA A 198 2.14 -28.87 -7.24
N PRO A 199 1.12 -28.15 -7.75
CA PRO A 199 0.75 -26.83 -7.22
C PRO A 199 0.50 -26.78 -5.71
N GLN A 200 -0.11 -27.83 -5.14
CA GLN A 200 -0.33 -27.91 -3.70
C GLN A 200 0.97 -28.08 -2.91
N THR A 201 1.84 -28.98 -3.35
CA THR A 201 3.17 -29.17 -2.77
C THR A 201 4.01 -27.90 -2.87
N LEU A 202 4.00 -27.23 -4.03
CA LEU A 202 4.73 -25.98 -4.21
C LEU A 202 4.23 -24.90 -3.25
N ARG A 203 2.92 -24.74 -3.07
CA ARG A 203 2.35 -23.80 -2.10
C ARG A 203 2.83 -24.08 -0.68
N THR A 204 2.93 -25.35 -0.29
CA THR A 204 3.45 -25.74 1.03
C THR A 204 4.94 -25.44 1.15
N LEU A 205 5.75 -25.85 0.17
CA LEU A 205 7.22 -25.65 0.19
C LEU A 205 7.61 -24.17 0.12
N SER A 206 6.86 -23.38 -0.66
CA SER A 206 7.07 -21.95 -0.84
C SER A 206 6.24 -21.08 0.08
N ALA A 207 5.49 -21.67 1.01
CA ALA A 207 4.77 -20.92 2.03
C ALA A 207 5.84 -20.07 2.75
N PRO A 208 5.81 -18.74 2.60
CA PRO A 208 6.86 -17.92 3.19
C PRO A 208 6.86 -18.14 4.70
N GLY A 209 8.05 -18.07 5.30
CA GLY A 209 8.14 -17.78 6.72
C GLY A 209 7.30 -16.58 7.08
N VAL A 210 6.91 -16.49 8.35
CA VAL A 210 6.12 -15.40 8.89
C VAL A 210 6.69 -14.06 8.42
N GLN A 211 5.91 -13.31 7.63
CA GLN A 211 6.26 -11.93 7.33
C GLN A 211 5.83 -11.07 8.51
N LEU A 212 6.83 -10.52 9.20
CA LEU A 212 6.61 -9.71 10.38
C LEU A 212 6.35 -8.24 10.07
N ASP A 213 5.20 -7.77 10.51
CA ASP A 213 4.99 -6.37 10.84
C ASP A 213 5.05 -6.21 12.37
N TYR A 214 6.29 -6.20 12.90
CA TYR A 214 6.67 -6.18 14.33
C TYR A 214 6.11 -5.02 15.15
N ARG A 215 5.31 -4.20 14.52
CA ARG A 215 5.13 -2.79 14.80
C ARG A 215 3.62 -2.53 14.83
N HIS A 216 2.86 -3.28 14.02
CA HIS A 216 1.41 -3.45 14.14
C HIS A 216 1.00 -4.74 14.88
N ASP A 217 1.97 -5.51 15.36
CA ASP A 217 1.77 -6.85 15.92
C ASP A 217 1.03 -7.80 14.95
N ILE A 218 1.32 -7.66 13.65
CA ILE A 218 0.71 -8.48 12.59
C ILE A 218 1.73 -9.49 12.07
N ILE A 219 1.33 -10.75 12.10
CA ILE A 219 2.02 -11.91 11.56
C ILE A 219 1.28 -12.30 10.28
N LYS A 220 1.93 -12.17 9.12
CA LYS A 220 1.35 -12.59 7.83
C LYS A 220 1.84 -13.99 7.47
N SER A 221 0.90 -14.89 7.16
CA SER A 221 1.14 -16.21 6.56
C SER A 221 0.21 -16.42 5.37
N ASN A 222 0.73 -16.93 4.26
CA ASN A 222 -0.05 -17.38 3.09
C ASN A 222 -1.18 -16.44 2.61
N GLY A 223 -0.94 -15.13 2.59
CA GLY A 223 -1.92 -14.16 2.06
C GLY A 223 -3.19 -13.98 2.90
N ILE A 224 -3.27 -14.58 4.10
CA ILE A 224 -4.34 -14.38 5.07
C ILE A 224 -3.79 -13.55 6.24
N VAL A 225 -4.51 -12.47 6.57
CA VAL A 225 -4.29 -11.69 7.79
C VAL A 225 -4.96 -12.46 8.93
N LEU A 226 -4.19 -12.97 9.90
CA LEU A 226 -4.75 -13.62 11.08
C LEU A 226 -5.26 -12.55 12.06
N PRO A 227 -6.54 -12.56 12.46
CA PRO A 227 -7.01 -11.71 13.54
C PRO A 227 -6.55 -12.26 14.90
N VAL A 228 -5.80 -11.47 15.67
CA VAL A 228 -5.53 -11.72 17.09
C VAL A 228 -6.73 -11.24 17.90
N SER A 229 -7.58 -12.16 18.35
CA SER A 229 -8.54 -11.91 19.44
C SER A 229 -9.01 -13.22 20.07
N ASN A 230 -8.60 -13.43 21.32
CA ASN A 230 -9.10 -14.46 22.23
C ASN A 230 -10.51 -14.11 22.72
N THR A 231 -11.47 -15.01 22.50
CA THR A 231 -12.61 -15.22 23.44
C THR A 231 -13.03 -16.70 23.42
N ALA A 232 -13.01 -17.32 24.60
CA ALA A 232 -13.21 -18.76 24.86
C ALA A 232 -14.72 -19.17 24.98
N PRO A 233 -15.09 -20.33 25.59
CA PRO A 233 -15.34 -21.61 24.90
C PRO A 233 -16.77 -22.19 25.15
N ALA A 234 -17.29 -23.10 24.31
CA ALA A 234 -18.34 -24.07 24.71
C ALA A 234 -18.57 -25.24 23.72
N ASN A 235 -18.28 -26.45 24.21
CA ASN A 235 -19.00 -27.73 24.16
C ASN A 235 -19.78 -28.26 22.92
N ASN A 236 -19.46 -29.54 22.66
CA ASN A 236 -20.25 -30.73 22.27
C ASN A 236 -21.07 -30.85 20.95
N SER A 237 -20.45 -31.63 20.04
CA SER A 237 -20.97 -32.79 19.28
C SER A 237 -21.81 -32.61 17.99
N ASN A 238 -21.25 -33.28 16.95
CA ASN A 238 -21.85 -33.91 15.76
C ASN A 238 -22.34 -33.07 14.58
N ALA A 239 -21.45 -32.95 13.57
CA ALA A 239 -21.60 -33.06 12.10
C ALA A 239 -22.99 -32.76 11.47
N ARG A 240 -23.12 -32.03 10.35
CA ARG A 240 -22.43 -32.21 9.04
C ARG A 240 -22.88 -31.11 8.05
N THR A 241 -21.99 -30.74 7.11
CA THR A 241 -22.21 -30.15 5.74
C THR A 241 -22.77 -28.72 5.64
N GLU A 242 -22.22 -27.80 4.84
CA GLU A 242 -21.87 -27.91 3.40
C GLU A 242 -20.57 -27.18 2.96
N SER A 243 -20.16 -27.55 1.74
CA SER A 243 -18.88 -27.38 1.02
C SER A 243 -18.39 -25.96 0.71
N THR A 244 -17.08 -25.76 0.88
CA THR A 244 -16.20 -25.30 -0.22
C THR A 244 -14.93 -26.14 -0.23
N ASN A 245 -14.62 -26.77 -1.36
CA ASN A 245 -13.51 -27.70 -1.56
C ASN A 245 -12.19 -26.96 -1.76
N ASP A 246 -11.53 -26.54 -0.70
CA ASP A 246 -10.10 -26.24 -0.70
C ASP A 246 -9.50 -26.64 0.66
N GLU A 247 -8.96 -27.85 0.75
CA GLU A 247 -8.12 -28.24 1.88
C GLU A 247 -6.87 -27.34 1.87
N MET A 248 -6.96 -26.33 2.73
CA MET A 248 -5.88 -25.50 3.24
C MET A 248 -4.67 -26.39 3.57
N ALA A 249 -3.46 -25.94 3.24
CA ALA A 249 -2.25 -26.48 3.87
C ALA A 249 -2.49 -26.56 5.37
N VAL A 250 -2.33 -27.73 6.00
CA VAL A 250 -2.66 -27.96 7.41
C VAL A 250 -1.81 -27.01 8.26
N GLN A 251 -2.42 -25.89 8.65
CA GLN A 251 -1.84 -24.92 9.54
C GLN A 251 -1.78 -25.52 10.95
N SER A 252 -0.70 -25.25 11.66
CA SER A 252 -0.52 -25.64 13.06
C SER A 252 -1.66 -25.10 13.94
N ALA A 253 -2.06 -25.89 14.95
CA ALA A 253 -3.14 -25.51 15.87
C ALA A 253 -2.73 -24.41 16.85
N ASP A 254 -1.46 -24.42 17.29
CA ASP A 254 -0.94 -23.49 18.29
C ASP A 254 -0.33 -22.24 17.64
N TYR A 255 0.26 -22.37 16.45
CA TYR A 255 0.80 -21.25 15.69
C TYR A 255 0.36 -21.35 14.21
N PRO A 256 -0.78 -20.76 13.83
CA PRO A 256 -1.35 -20.93 12.49
C PRO A 256 -0.42 -20.62 11.30
N PRO A 257 0.59 -19.73 11.40
CA PRO A 257 1.58 -19.57 10.36
C PRO A 257 2.49 -20.77 10.10
N ALA A 258 2.69 -21.65 11.07
CA ALA A 258 3.51 -22.84 10.93
C ALA A 258 2.78 -23.95 10.17
N LEU A 259 3.55 -24.74 9.43
CA LEU A 259 3.09 -26.01 8.88
C LEU A 259 3.00 -27.06 9.99
N TRP A 260 2.05 -27.97 9.90
CA TRP A 260 1.97 -29.11 10.82
C TRP A 260 2.59 -30.37 10.21
N ASP A 261 3.63 -30.92 10.85
CA ASP A 261 4.23 -32.22 10.51
C ASP A 261 4.62 -32.95 11.80
N GLN A 262 3.74 -33.80 12.30
CA GLN A 262 3.88 -34.36 13.64
C GLN A 262 5.13 -35.27 13.77
N ALA A 263 5.93 -35.04 14.81
CA ALA A 263 7.01 -35.96 15.19
C ALA A 263 6.47 -37.35 15.56
N ASN A 264 7.32 -38.37 15.43
CA ASN A 264 6.93 -39.74 15.79
C ASN A 264 6.45 -39.79 17.25
N THR A 265 5.37 -40.51 17.50
CA THR A 265 4.77 -40.64 18.85
C THR A 265 5.72 -41.26 19.87
N ALA A 266 6.80 -41.91 19.43
CA ALA A 266 7.85 -42.45 20.29
C ALA A 266 8.89 -41.43 20.77
N ASN A 267 8.78 -40.16 20.34
CA ASN A 267 9.77 -39.09 20.57
C ASN A 267 9.23 -37.91 21.40
N TRP A 268 8.02 -38.00 21.94
CA TRP A 268 7.40 -36.98 22.79
C TRP A 268 6.39 -37.62 23.76
N GLY A 269 5.96 -36.88 24.78
CA GLY A 269 5.01 -37.36 25.79
C GLY A 269 3.72 -36.54 25.80
N VAL A 270 2.57 -37.21 25.97
CA VAL A 270 1.27 -36.53 26.11
C VAL A 270 1.22 -35.74 27.42
N GLY A 271 0.88 -34.46 27.31
CA GLY A 271 0.77 -33.54 28.44
C GLY A 271 2.09 -33.20 29.13
N ARG A 272 2.00 -32.31 30.13
CA ARG A 272 3.14 -31.78 30.89
C ARG A 272 3.13 -32.14 32.38
N GLY A 273 2.29 -33.11 32.77
CA GLY A 273 2.19 -33.54 34.18
C GLY A 273 1.76 -32.43 35.14
N GLY A 274 0.93 -31.50 34.68
CA GLY A 274 0.44 -30.35 35.48
C GLY A 274 1.37 -29.14 35.49
N ASN A 275 2.54 -29.19 34.83
CA ASN A 275 3.44 -28.05 34.73
C ASN A 275 2.95 -27.03 33.69
N ALA A 276 3.03 -25.75 34.05
CA ALA A 276 2.80 -24.66 33.13
C ALA A 276 4.00 -24.45 32.20
N ILE A 277 3.73 -24.03 30.96
CA ILE A 277 4.75 -23.54 30.05
C ILE A 277 5.21 -22.17 30.57
N THR A 278 6.50 -22.06 30.89
CA THR A 278 7.04 -20.81 31.47
C THR A 278 8.29 -20.32 30.75
N ASN A 279 8.82 -21.10 29.80
CA ASN A 279 10.10 -20.86 29.18
C ASN A 279 10.09 -21.22 27.69
N VAL A 280 11.00 -20.58 26.94
CA VAL A 280 11.35 -20.95 25.56
C VAL A 280 12.84 -21.28 25.51
N ALA A 281 13.17 -22.40 24.86
CA ALA A 281 14.54 -22.85 24.60
C ALA A 281 14.87 -22.67 23.11
N VAL A 282 15.92 -21.90 22.83
CA VAL A 282 16.43 -21.63 21.49
C VAL A 282 17.56 -22.60 21.18
N HIS A 283 17.43 -23.34 20.08
CA HIS A 283 18.38 -24.37 19.66
C HIS A 283 18.96 -24.09 18.27
N THR A 284 20.08 -24.73 17.94
CA THR A 284 20.59 -24.85 16.57
C THR A 284 20.74 -26.32 16.21
N VAL A 285 20.17 -26.72 15.07
CA VAL A 285 20.04 -28.13 14.64
C VAL A 285 21.38 -28.85 14.44
N GLN A 286 22.45 -28.12 14.08
CA GLN A 286 23.70 -28.68 13.57
C GLN A 286 23.47 -29.51 12.28
N GLY A 287 22.56 -29.01 11.44
CA GLY A 287 22.08 -29.68 10.24
C GLY A 287 20.98 -28.89 9.53
N SER A 288 20.39 -29.51 8.50
CA SER A 288 19.38 -28.88 7.66
C SER A 288 17.97 -28.99 8.22
N TYR A 289 17.09 -28.09 7.77
CA TYR A 289 15.66 -28.07 8.09
C TYR A 289 14.98 -29.39 7.77
N SER A 290 15.19 -29.91 6.55
CA SER A 290 14.58 -31.16 6.09
C SER A 290 15.09 -32.39 6.85
N SER A 291 16.38 -32.44 7.19
CA SER A 291 16.94 -33.57 7.94
C SER A 291 16.46 -33.57 9.40
N CYS A 292 16.29 -32.41 10.04
CA CYS A 292 15.72 -32.31 11.39
C CYS A 292 14.29 -32.87 11.45
N ILE A 293 13.42 -32.44 10.53
CA ILE A 293 12.02 -32.92 10.43
C ILE A 293 11.97 -34.44 10.22
N SER A 294 12.83 -34.98 9.34
CA SER A 294 12.94 -36.42 9.11
C SER A 294 13.46 -37.16 10.35
N TRP A 295 14.48 -36.63 11.04
CA TRP A 295 15.04 -37.25 12.24
C TRP A 295 14.03 -37.37 13.38
N PHE A 296 13.22 -36.33 13.63
CA PHE A 296 12.15 -36.39 14.63
C PHE A 296 11.04 -37.40 14.31
N ASN A 297 11.02 -37.93 13.08
CA ASN A 297 10.14 -39.01 12.67
C ASN A 297 10.75 -40.42 12.82
N ASN A 298 12.04 -40.52 13.12
CA ASN A 298 12.67 -41.79 13.47
C ASN A 298 12.24 -42.21 14.90
N PRO A 299 11.51 -43.33 15.10
CA PRO A 299 11.07 -43.75 16.42
C PRO A 299 12.23 -44.13 17.37
N ALA A 300 13.44 -44.35 16.85
CA ALA A 300 14.65 -44.60 17.62
C ALA A 300 15.36 -43.31 18.08
N ALA A 301 15.00 -42.13 17.54
CA ALA A 301 15.70 -40.89 17.86
C ALA A 301 15.56 -40.48 19.33
N LYS A 302 14.40 -40.74 19.95
CA LYS A 302 14.09 -40.35 21.34
C LYS A 302 14.36 -38.87 21.64
N VAL A 303 14.20 -38.01 20.63
CA VAL A 303 14.29 -36.55 20.73
C VAL A 303 13.28 -35.88 19.79
N SER A 304 12.81 -34.69 20.15
CA SER A 304 11.92 -33.84 19.35
C SER A 304 11.91 -32.41 19.86
N ALA A 305 11.59 -31.45 19.00
CA ALA A 305 11.27 -30.07 19.38
C ALA A 305 9.83 -29.72 19.01
N HIS A 306 9.33 -28.57 19.48
CA HIS A 306 7.98 -28.12 19.14
C HIS A 306 7.97 -27.50 17.75
N TYR A 307 9.00 -26.72 17.41
CA TYR A 307 9.11 -26.00 16.14
C TYR A 307 10.50 -26.17 15.54
N VAL A 308 10.56 -26.16 14.20
CA VAL A 308 11.79 -26.08 13.41
C VAL A 308 11.67 -24.85 12.50
N VAL A 309 12.75 -24.07 12.35
CA VAL A 309 12.80 -22.82 11.56
C VAL A 309 13.84 -22.91 10.45
N ARG A 310 13.42 -22.68 9.21
CA ARG A 310 14.28 -22.68 8.02
C ARG A 310 15.09 -21.39 7.90
N SER A 311 16.38 -21.51 7.59
CA SER A 311 17.32 -20.39 7.49
C SER A 311 17.04 -19.48 6.29
N SER A 312 16.76 -20.06 5.13
CA SER A 312 16.69 -19.33 3.86
C SER A 312 15.54 -18.31 3.79
N ASP A 313 14.40 -18.63 4.39
CA ASP A 313 13.17 -17.82 4.28
C ASP A 313 12.30 -17.76 5.55
N GLY A 314 12.74 -18.37 6.66
CA GLY A 314 12.03 -18.34 7.94
C GLY A 314 10.80 -19.24 8.02
N GLN A 315 10.58 -20.18 7.09
CA GLN A 315 9.48 -21.14 7.19
C GLN A 315 9.55 -21.89 8.53
N ILE A 316 8.38 -22.11 9.16
CA ILE A 316 8.26 -22.78 10.45
C ILE A 316 7.42 -24.05 10.26
N THR A 317 7.90 -25.17 10.77
CA THR A 317 7.14 -26.41 10.91
C THR A 317 6.97 -26.71 12.40
N GLN A 318 5.73 -26.88 12.86
CA GLN A 318 5.41 -27.41 14.17
C GLN A 318 5.38 -28.94 14.13
N MET A 319 6.12 -29.55 15.06
CA MET A 319 6.30 -31.00 15.15
C MET A 319 5.59 -31.61 16.37
N VAL A 320 5.42 -30.85 17.45
CA VAL A 320 4.72 -31.26 18.68
C VAL A 320 3.83 -30.11 19.13
N LEU A 321 2.59 -30.41 19.53
CA LEU A 321 1.67 -29.41 20.07
C LEU A 321 2.22 -28.86 21.39
N GLU A 322 2.05 -27.56 21.64
CA GLU A 322 2.58 -26.90 22.84
C GLU A 322 2.02 -27.51 24.12
N LYS A 323 0.79 -28.05 24.11
CA LYS A 323 0.20 -28.74 25.27
C LYS A 323 0.95 -30.02 25.70
N ASP A 324 1.70 -30.63 24.78
CA ASP A 324 2.43 -31.88 24.99
C ASP A 324 3.92 -31.61 25.20
N ARG A 325 4.65 -32.59 25.74
CA ARG A 325 6.07 -32.45 26.04
C ARG A 325 6.94 -33.01 24.92
N ALA A 326 7.56 -32.14 24.12
CA ALA A 326 8.67 -32.52 23.25
C ALA A 326 9.95 -32.82 24.07
N TRP A 327 10.91 -33.53 23.48
CA TRP A 327 12.14 -33.98 24.14
C TRP A 327 13.38 -33.30 23.55
N HIS A 328 13.70 -32.09 24.03
CA HIS A 328 14.75 -31.22 23.46
C HIS A 328 15.73 -30.62 24.49
N VAL A 329 15.42 -30.66 25.80
CA VAL A 329 16.25 -30.06 26.86
C VAL A 329 16.10 -30.85 28.16
N ALA A 330 16.31 -32.17 28.09
CA ALA A 330 16.34 -33.07 29.24
C ALA A 330 15.24 -32.82 30.31
N ASP A 331 15.62 -32.55 31.56
CA ASP A 331 14.69 -32.36 32.69
C ASP A 331 13.81 -31.11 32.54
N GLN A 332 14.19 -30.18 31.67
CA GLN A 332 13.47 -28.91 31.49
C GLN A 332 12.35 -29.00 30.44
N ASN A 333 12.21 -30.15 29.77
CA ASN A 333 11.15 -30.43 28.79
C ASN A 333 9.74 -30.13 29.35
N TYR A 334 9.50 -30.34 30.65
CA TYR A 334 8.16 -30.21 31.26
C TYR A 334 7.57 -28.80 31.20
N TYR A 335 8.40 -27.76 31.17
CA TYR A 335 7.96 -26.35 31.26
C TYR A 335 8.48 -25.46 30.13
N THR A 336 9.15 -26.05 29.13
CA THR A 336 9.75 -25.32 28.00
C THR A 336 9.07 -25.65 26.67
N ILE A 337 9.05 -24.65 25.78
CA ILE A 337 8.87 -24.81 24.33
C ILE A 337 10.23 -24.75 23.65
N GLY A 338 10.55 -25.77 22.85
CA GLY A 338 11.81 -25.90 22.11
C GLY A 338 11.66 -25.48 20.66
N ILE A 339 12.55 -24.60 20.19
CA ILE A 339 12.60 -24.11 18.81
C ILE A 339 13.98 -24.41 18.22
N GLU A 340 14.00 -25.25 17.19
CA GLU A 340 15.18 -25.63 16.41
C GLU A 340 15.42 -24.68 15.25
N HIS A 341 16.63 -24.14 15.13
CA HIS A 341 17.03 -23.27 14.02
C HIS A 341 18.00 -24.01 13.11
N GLU A 342 17.66 -24.10 11.83
CA GLU A 342 18.54 -24.68 10.81
C GLU A 342 19.92 -24.00 10.79
N GLY A 343 20.98 -24.80 10.73
CA GLY A 343 22.34 -24.33 10.50
C GLY A 343 23.39 -24.88 11.46
N PHE A 344 24.53 -24.19 11.52
CA PHE A 344 25.71 -24.62 12.28
C PHE A 344 26.24 -23.51 13.20
N VAL A 345 26.50 -23.84 14.47
CA VAL A 345 26.87 -22.89 15.53
C VAL A 345 28.15 -22.10 15.26
N ASN A 346 29.05 -22.64 14.43
CA ASN A 346 30.32 -22.03 14.06
C ASN A 346 30.24 -21.10 12.84
N ASP A 347 29.06 -20.93 12.24
CA ASP A 347 28.85 -20.11 11.05
C ASP A 347 27.67 -19.14 11.19
N ALA A 348 27.98 -17.85 11.34
CA ALA A 348 26.99 -16.78 11.48
C ALA A 348 26.09 -16.59 10.24
N SER A 349 26.48 -17.09 9.06
CA SER A 349 25.70 -16.90 7.84
C SER A 349 24.34 -17.63 7.85
N TRP A 350 24.19 -18.65 8.71
CA TRP A 350 22.94 -19.38 8.92
C TRP A 350 21.87 -18.58 9.67
N TYR A 351 22.26 -17.61 10.48
CA TYR A 351 21.32 -16.83 11.29
C TYR A 351 20.80 -15.61 10.52
N THR A 352 20.00 -15.89 9.48
CA THR A 352 19.49 -14.87 8.55
C THR A 352 18.46 -13.95 9.22
N ASN A 353 18.21 -12.80 8.60
CA ASN A 353 17.12 -11.92 9.01
C ASN A 353 15.76 -12.61 8.93
N ALA A 354 15.53 -13.48 7.94
CA ALA A 354 14.27 -14.17 7.78
C ALA A 354 14.02 -15.11 8.97
N MET A 355 15.01 -15.93 9.33
CA MET A 355 14.98 -16.81 10.50
C MET A 355 14.74 -16.03 11.79
N TYR A 356 15.54 -14.99 12.07
CA TYR A 356 15.39 -14.19 13.29
C TYR A 356 14.01 -13.57 13.43
N ASN A 357 13.47 -13.04 12.33
CA ASN A 357 12.15 -12.44 12.31
C ASN A 357 11.08 -13.50 12.59
N SER A 358 11.05 -14.60 11.84
CA SER A 358 10.02 -15.62 12.01
C SER A 358 10.08 -16.29 13.38
N SER A 359 11.28 -16.56 13.91
CA SER A 359 11.46 -17.09 15.25
C SER A 359 11.01 -16.12 16.35
N ALA A 360 11.37 -14.83 16.25
CA ALA A 360 10.92 -13.83 17.22
C ALA A 360 9.39 -13.65 17.19
N ALA A 361 8.77 -13.81 16.01
CA ALA A 361 7.31 -13.84 15.86
C ALA A 361 6.66 -14.96 16.68
N LEU A 362 7.19 -16.17 16.47
CA LEU A 362 6.75 -17.37 17.16
C LEU A 362 6.94 -17.21 18.68
N VAL A 363 8.07 -16.65 19.14
CA VAL A 363 8.29 -16.42 20.56
C VAL A 363 7.31 -15.41 21.16
N ARG A 364 6.97 -14.32 20.47
CA ARG A 364 5.95 -13.38 20.96
C ARG A 364 4.58 -14.07 21.09
N ASP A 365 4.27 -14.95 20.16
CA ASP A 365 3.04 -15.75 20.15
C ASP A 365 2.98 -16.70 21.35
N ILE A 366 4.02 -17.52 21.53
CA ILE A 366 4.19 -18.39 22.71
C ILE A 366 4.09 -17.60 24.00
N CYS A 367 4.73 -16.42 24.07
CA CYS A 367 4.73 -15.60 25.27
C CYS A 367 3.34 -15.08 25.62
N ARG A 368 2.57 -14.65 24.61
CA ARG A 368 1.19 -14.20 24.78
C ARG A 368 0.30 -15.32 25.28
N ASP A 369 0.39 -16.49 24.68
CA ASP A 369 -0.53 -17.60 24.96
C ASP A 369 -0.23 -18.28 26.31
N ASN A 370 1.03 -18.23 26.74
CA ASN A 370 1.50 -18.84 27.99
C ASN A 370 1.82 -17.84 29.12
N ASN A 371 1.49 -16.55 28.94
CA ASN A 371 1.75 -15.48 29.90
C ASN A 371 3.23 -15.40 30.36
N ILE A 372 4.15 -15.52 29.41
CA ILE A 372 5.59 -15.34 29.63
C ILE A 372 5.94 -13.88 29.33
N ASP A 373 6.63 -13.20 30.24
CA ASP A 373 7.11 -11.83 30.02
C ASP A 373 8.25 -11.83 28.96
N PRO A 374 8.02 -11.25 27.76
CA PRO A 374 9.00 -11.26 26.66
C PRO A 374 10.28 -10.46 27.00
N THR A 375 10.22 -9.56 27.98
CA THR A 375 11.39 -8.80 28.45
C THR A 375 12.35 -9.66 29.27
N LYS A 376 11.95 -10.87 29.66
CA LYS A 376 12.82 -11.89 30.28
C LYS A 376 13.61 -12.71 29.27
N CYS A 377 13.68 -12.26 28.02
CA CYS A 377 14.61 -12.78 27.02
C CYS A 377 16.06 -12.41 27.37
N TYR A 378 16.98 -13.34 27.17
CA TYR A 378 18.40 -13.07 27.35
C TYR A 378 18.89 -12.03 26.32
N ARG A 379 19.55 -10.98 26.81
CA ARG A 379 20.07 -9.86 26.00
C ARG A 379 21.60 -9.72 26.10
N GLY A 380 22.28 -10.70 26.71
CA GLY A 380 23.72 -10.66 26.93
C GLY A 380 24.52 -11.12 25.71
N ALA A 381 25.84 -11.25 25.89
CA ALA A 381 26.72 -11.81 24.87
C ALA A 381 26.47 -13.31 24.71
N SER A 382 26.67 -13.80 23.49
CA SER A 382 26.60 -15.22 23.18
C SER A 382 27.82 -15.95 23.70
N THR A 383 27.65 -17.23 23.99
CA THR A 383 28.68 -18.07 24.60
C THR A 383 28.75 -19.41 23.90
N SER A 384 29.92 -20.04 23.95
CA SER A 384 30.11 -21.44 23.57
C SER A 384 30.10 -22.30 24.84
N GLY A 385 29.34 -23.40 24.82
CA GLY A 385 29.27 -24.35 25.92
C GLY A 385 28.47 -23.87 27.14
N TYR A 386 28.49 -24.67 28.21
CA TYR A 386 27.64 -24.50 29.39
C TYR A 386 27.81 -23.14 30.08
N ASN A 387 26.73 -22.35 30.12
CA ASN A 387 26.67 -21.03 30.73
C ASN A 387 25.29 -20.82 31.37
N PRO A 388 25.02 -21.39 32.56
CA PRO A 388 23.69 -21.36 33.16
C PRO A 388 23.26 -19.94 33.51
N LEU A 389 22.05 -19.57 33.12
CA LEU A 389 21.45 -18.27 33.45
C LEU A 389 20.40 -18.42 34.56
N PRO A 390 20.15 -17.36 35.35
CA PRO A 390 19.12 -17.37 36.39
C PRO A 390 17.75 -17.84 35.88
N ILE A 391 16.97 -18.48 36.75
CA ILE A 391 15.61 -18.96 36.43
C ILE A 391 14.65 -17.83 36.00
N THR A 392 14.98 -16.57 36.33
CA THR A 392 14.24 -15.39 35.90
C THR A 392 14.39 -15.08 34.41
N VAL A 393 15.40 -15.65 33.73
CA VAL A 393 15.55 -15.56 32.27
C VAL A 393 14.73 -16.68 31.64
N ARG A 394 13.68 -16.30 30.91
CA ARG A 394 12.65 -17.23 30.43
C ARG A 394 12.81 -17.65 28.96
N ILE A 395 13.47 -16.83 28.14
CA ILE A 395 13.82 -17.14 26.75
C ILE A 395 15.34 -17.15 26.64
N LYS A 396 15.94 -18.33 26.44
CA LYS A 396 17.39 -18.55 26.49
C LYS A 396 17.82 -19.80 25.71
N GLY A 397 19.12 -19.97 25.50
CA GLY A 397 19.67 -21.09 24.73
C GLY A 397 19.74 -22.38 25.53
N HIS A 398 19.93 -23.52 24.85
CA HIS A 398 20.16 -24.83 25.50
C HIS A 398 21.32 -24.76 26.50
N THR A 399 22.43 -24.14 26.09
CA THR A 399 23.60 -23.84 26.94
C THR A 399 23.30 -23.10 28.26
N ASN A 400 22.14 -22.46 28.37
CA ASN A 400 21.75 -21.67 29.54
C ASN A 400 20.83 -22.40 30.53
N TYR A 401 20.43 -23.64 30.22
CA TYR A 401 19.73 -24.52 31.14
C TYR A 401 20.72 -25.43 31.89
N PRO A 402 20.41 -25.90 33.12
CA PRO A 402 21.25 -26.84 33.83
C PRO A 402 21.48 -28.11 33.00
N GLN A 403 22.75 -28.37 32.65
CA GLN A 403 23.17 -29.53 31.87
C GLN A 403 23.59 -30.67 32.80
N THR A 404 23.27 -31.91 32.41
CA THR A 404 23.78 -33.13 33.06
C THR A 404 25.06 -33.63 32.37
N SER A 405 25.68 -34.70 32.88
CA SER A 405 26.84 -35.31 32.21
C SER A 405 26.53 -35.80 30.78
N ASN A 406 25.25 -36.04 30.50
CA ASN A 406 24.71 -36.58 29.23
C ASN A 406 23.96 -35.48 28.44
N ASP A 407 24.20 -34.20 28.71
CA ASP A 407 23.47 -33.08 28.06
C ASP A 407 24.40 -31.89 27.84
N LYS A 408 25.56 -32.11 27.21
CA LYS A 408 26.63 -31.10 27.07
C LYS A 408 26.50 -30.32 25.77
N HIS A 409 25.47 -29.52 25.67
CA HIS A 409 25.16 -28.79 24.44
C HIS A 409 25.92 -27.46 24.31
N THR A 410 26.16 -27.03 23.06
CA THR A 410 26.90 -25.80 22.72
C THR A 410 26.05 -24.74 22.00
N ASP A 411 24.82 -25.07 21.66
CA ASP A 411 23.89 -24.26 20.90
C ASP A 411 23.07 -23.28 21.80
N PRO A 412 22.53 -22.18 21.22
CA PRO A 412 22.58 -21.77 19.82
C PRO A 412 23.95 -21.20 19.40
N GLY A 413 24.96 -21.25 20.27
CA GLY A 413 26.35 -21.02 19.90
C GLY A 413 26.79 -19.57 19.88
N ILE A 414 28.08 -19.38 19.60
CA ILE A 414 28.76 -18.08 19.69
C ILE A 414 28.24 -17.07 18.66
N ASN A 415 27.67 -17.56 17.56
CA ASN A 415 27.24 -16.75 16.44
C ASN A 415 25.76 -16.34 16.50
N TRP A 416 24.98 -16.87 17.43
CA TRP A 416 23.61 -16.38 17.66
C TRP A 416 23.66 -14.95 18.18
N ASN A 417 22.84 -14.02 17.69
CA ASN A 417 22.82 -12.63 18.13
C ASN A 417 21.65 -12.37 19.10
N TRP A 418 21.89 -12.58 20.39
CA TRP A 418 20.89 -12.35 21.44
C TRP A 418 20.36 -10.92 21.51
N PRO A 419 21.17 -9.84 21.44
CA PRO A 419 20.65 -8.47 21.42
C PRO A 419 19.66 -8.21 20.27
N LYS A 420 20.00 -8.63 19.04
CA LYS A 420 19.10 -8.52 17.90
C LYS A 420 17.81 -9.31 18.12
N TYR A 421 17.91 -10.53 18.62
CA TYR A 421 16.75 -11.37 18.87
C TYR A 421 15.83 -10.78 19.94
N TYR A 422 16.42 -10.28 21.03
CA TYR A 422 15.69 -9.55 22.07
C TYR A 422 14.94 -8.35 21.51
N ASP A 423 15.60 -7.51 20.71
CA ASP A 423 14.99 -6.29 20.16
C ASP A 423 13.85 -6.61 19.17
N LEU A 424 13.92 -7.77 18.48
CA LEU A 424 12.83 -8.28 17.66
C LEU A 424 11.66 -8.84 18.48
N ILE A 425 11.94 -9.44 19.64
CA ILE A 425 10.91 -9.89 20.60
C ILE A 425 10.28 -8.70 21.32
N ASN A 426 11.04 -7.64 21.58
CA ASN A 426 10.66 -6.44 22.33
C ASN A 426 10.83 -5.15 21.49
N PRO A 427 10.09 -4.99 20.39
CA PRO A 427 10.24 -3.82 19.51
C PRO A 427 9.81 -2.52 20.20
N ALA A 428 10.51 -1.42 19.92
CA ALA A 428 10.13 -0.09 20.41
C ALA A 428 8.78 0.36 19.81
N ALA A 429 7.93 0.99 20.64
CA ALA A 429 6.67 1.55 20.18
C ALA A 429 6.90 2.61 19.09
N TYR A 430 6.02 2.63 18.09
CA TYR A 430 5.98 3.69 17.11
C TYR A 430 5.68 5.03 17.73
N VAL A 431 6.34 6.07 17.23
CA VAL A 431 6.23 7.42 17.77
C VAL A 431 5.14 8.22 17.07
N THR A 432 4.70 7.85 15.87
CA THR A 432 3.52 8.45 15.23
C THR A 432 2.60 7.37 14.69
N THR A 433 1.29 7.52 14.90
CA THR A 433 0.28 6.62 14.33
C THR A 433 -0.61 7.39 13.37
N ILE A 434 -0.76 6.87 12.15
CA ILE A 434 -1.72 7.39 11.17
C ILE A 434 -2.84 6.36 10.94
N THR A 435 -4.08 6.80 11.03
CA THR A 435 -5.25 6.00 10.70
C THR A 435 -5.86 6.49 9.41
N PHE A 436 -5.94 5.62 8.42
CA PHE A 436 -6.59 5.85 7.15
C PHE A 436 -8.03 5.34 7.17
N ALA A 437 -8.93 6.08 6.51
CA ALA A 437 -10.22 5.58 6.06
C ALA A 437 -10.35 5.87 4.55
N VAL A 438 -10.28 4.83 3.73
CA VAL A 438 -10.40 4.91 2.28
C VAL A 438 -11.87 4.83 1.90
N LYS A 439 -12.37 5.91 1.29
CA LYS A 439 -13.78 6.13 0.98
C LYS A 439 -13.97 6.42 -0.50
N ASP A 440 -15.17 6.14 -0.97
CA ASP A 440 -15.66 6.60 -2.27
C ASP A 440 -15.94 8.11 -2.19
N MET A 441 -15.34 8.92 -3.08
CA MET A 441 -15.46 10.37 -3.03
C MET A 441 -16.90 10.87 -3.15
N ASN A 442 -17.81 10.13 -3.78
CA ASN A 442 -19.18 10.58 -4.03
C ASN A 442 -20.12 10.20 -2.88
N SER A 443 -20.03 8.97 -2.40
CA SER A 443 -20.94 8.42 -1.39
C SER A 443 -20.39 8.48 0.04
N GLY A 444 -19.08 8.63 0.21
CA GLY A 444 -18.40 8.53 1.50
C GLY A 444 -18.35 7.10 2.07
N LEU A 445 -18.82 6.09 1.34
CA LEU A 445 -18.83 4.69 1.76
C LEU A 445 -17.42 4.07 1.69
N ALA A 446 -17.21 3.01 2.47
CA ALA A 446 -15.95 2.26 2.49
C ALA A 446 -15.53 1.76 1.10
N VAL A 447 -14.27 1.99 0.75
CA VAL A 447 -13.61 1.25 -0.34
C VAL A 447 -12.84 0.08 0.29
N ALA A 448 -13.54 -1.04 0.45
CA ALA A 448 -12.98 -2.24 1.05
C ALA A 448 -11.80 -2.80 0.25
N SER A 449 -10.83 -3.36 0.95
CA SER A 449 -9.66 -4.02 0.37
C SER A 449 -8.93 -3.17 -0.69
N ALA A 450 -8.73 -1.88 -0.40
CA ALA A 450 -7.85 -1.02 -1.18
C ALA A 450 -6.39 -1.40 -0.90
N SER A 451 -5.58 -1.52 -1.96
CA SER A 451 -4.15 -1.79 -1.84
C SER A 451 -3.41 -0.50 -1.57
N VAL A 452 -2.62 -0.47 -0.49
CA VAL A 452 -1.84 0.68 -0.04
C VAL A 452 -0.36 0.32 -0.11
N LYS A 453 0.33 0.87 -1.11
CA LYS A 453 1.80 0.80 -1.19
C LYS A 453 2.39 1.90 -0.31
N VAL A 454 3.16 1.50 0.69
CA VAL A 454 3.89 2.38 1.59
C VAL A 454 5.35 2.41 1.17
N THR A 455 5.91 3.60 1.02
CA THR A 455 7.36 3.84 0.81
C THR A 455 7.88 4.58 2.02
N LYS A 456 8.85 3.98 2.72
CA LYS A 456 9.45 4.51 3.94
C LYS A 456 10.54 5.56 3.63
N PRO A 457 11.01 6.33 4.63
CA PRO A 457 12.07 7.32 4.45
C PRO A 457 13.39 6.74 3.90
N ASP A 458 13.67 5.47 4.17
CA ASP A 458 14.86 4.74 3.68
C ASP A 458 14.70 4.18 2.24
N GLY A 459 13.57 4.46 1.58
CA GLY A 459 13.25 3.98 0.24
C GLY A 459 12.67 2.56 0.19
N THR A 460 12.62 1.83 1.31
CA THR A 460 12.02 0.50 1.33
C THR A 460 10.50 0.58 1.18
N THR A 461 9.90 -0.42 0.51
CA THR A 461 8.46 -0.45 0.25
C THR A 461 7.78 -1.65 0.89
N ALA A 462 6.55 -1.45 1.35
CA ALA A 462 5.66 -2.51 1.80
C ALA A 462 4.27 -2.31 1.19
N THR A 463 3.52 -3.40 1.02
CA THR A 463 2.11 -3.33 0.61
C THR A 463 1.23 -3.86 1.72
N VAL A 464 0.22 -3.08 2.07
CA VAL A 464 -0.82 -3.43 3.03
C VAL A 464 -2.18 -3.21 2.38
N THR A 465 -3.22 -3.83 2.92
CA THR A 465 -4.57 -3.74 2.39
C THR A 465 -5.49 -3.22 3.48
N THR A 466 -6.43 -2.34 3.14
CA THR A 466 -7.45 -1.90 4.09
C THR A 466 -8.40 -3.02 4.45
N ASP A 467 -9.04 -2.92 5.62
CA ASP A 467 -10.09 -3.84 6.04
C ASP A 467 -11.39 -3.67 5.23
N ALA A 468 -12.43 -4.41 5.62
CA ALA A 468 -13.76 -4.35 4.99
C ALA A 468 -14.45 -2.99 5.13
N ASN A 469 -14.06 -2.17 6.11
CA ASN A 469 -14.57 -0.83 6.38
C ASN A 469 -13.70 0.26 5.71
N GLY A 470 -12.74 -0.15 4.86
CA GLY A 470 -11.79 0.76 4.21
C GLY A 470 -10.74 1.32 5.16
N LYS A 471 -10.57 0.77 6.36
CA LYS A 471 -9.67 1.31 7.38
C LYS A 471 -8.30 0.62 7.37
N LEU A 472 -7.28 1.39 7.77
CA LEU A 472 -5.91 0.92 7.97
C LEU A 472 -5.23 1.81 9.01
N THR A 473 -4.63 1.22 10.05
CA THR A 473 -3.73 1.95 10.95
C THR A 473 -2.29 1.61 10.60
N TYR A 474 -1.45 2.63 10.48
CA TYR A 474 -0.04 2.49 10.16
C TYR A 474 0.82 3.32 11.13
N GLY A 475 1.91 2.75 11.62
CA GLY A 475 2.88 3.41 12.48
C GLY A 475 4.06 3.95 11.70
N MET A 476 4.50 5.15 12.07
CA MET A 476 5.57 5.89 11.42
C MET A 476 6.60 6.32 12.46
N ASN A 477 7.88 6.16 12.11
CA ASN A 477 8.96 6.84 12.82
C ASN A 477 9.17 8.23 12.20
N ALA A 478 10.11 8.99 12.77
CA ALA A 478 10.53 10.26 12.18
C ALA A 478 10.92 10.10 10.70
N GLY A 479 10.32 10.93 9.82
CA GLY A 479 10.63 10.97 8.39
C GLY A 479 9.41 10.94 7.48
N LYS A 480 9.62 11.19 6.18
CA LYS A 480 8.57 11.26 5.15
C LYS A 480 8.21 9.87 4.63
N TYR A 481 6.94 9.51 4.72
CA TYR A 481 6.36 8.29 4.18
C TYR A 481 5.45 8.65 3.01
N THR A 482 5.57 7.92 1.90
CA THR A 482 4.67 8.05 0.75
C THR A 482 3.71 6.88 0.72
N PHE A 483 2.42 7.17 0.48
CA PHE A 483 1.35 6.20 0.40
C PHE A 483 0.71 6.27 -0.99
N ALA A 484 0.53 5.13 -1.65
CA ALA A 484 -0.19 5.04 -2.91
C ALA A 484 -1.37 4.07 -2.76
N PHE A 485 -2.58 4.60 -2.92
CA PHE A 485 -3.85 3.90 -2.76
C PHE A 485 -4.36 3.47 -4.13
N THR A 486 -4.66 2.18 -4.28
CA THR A 486 -5.12 1.59 -5.54
C THR A 486 -6.27 0.63 -5.30
N LYS A 487 -7.32 0.74 -6.14
CA LYS A 487 -8.45 -0.19 -6.18
C LYS A 487 -9.01 -0.20 -7.60
N SER A 488 -9.35 -1.39 -8.10
CA SER A 488 -10.06 -1.50 -9.38
C SER A 488 -11.36 -0.69 -9.35
N GLY A 489 -11.63 0.06 -10.42
CA GLY A 489 -12.79 0.97 -10.50
C GLY A 489 -12.54 2.38 -9.94
N TYR A 490 -11.37 2.63 -9.35
CA TYR A 490 -10.99 3.94 -8.80
C TYR A 490 -9.68 4.45 -9.42
N THR A 491 -9.58 5.77 -9.55
CA THR A 491 -8.34 6.46 -9.88
C THR A 491 -7.36 6.32 -8.71
N ALA A 492 -6.15 5.89 -9.01
CA ALA A 492 -5.10 5.78 -8.00
C ALA A 492 -4.78 7.16 -7.41
N LEU A 493 -4.62 7.20 -6.08
CA LEU A 493 -4.27 8.42 -5.36
C LEU A 493 -2.96 8.19 -4.61
N SER A 494 -2.01 9.11 -4.74
CA SER A 494 -0.79 9.08 -3.94
C SER A 494 -0.62 10.37 -3.13
N THR A 495 -0.19 10.22 -1.89
CA THR A 495 0.04 11.31 -0.94
C THR A 495 1.19 10.95 -0.01
N PHE A 496 1.60 11.88 0.86
CA PHE A 496 2.63 11.64 1.85
C PHE A 496 2.25 12.22 3.22
N PHE A 497 2.82 11.61 4.26
CA PHE A 497 2.76 12.10 5.63
C PHE A 497 4.14 11.94 6.26
N THR A 498 4.45 12.83 7.20
CA THR A 498 5.72 12.84 7.92
C THR A 498 5.48 12.40 9.35
N GLY A 499 6.10 11.29 9.75
CA GLY A 499 6.14 10.87 11.15
C GLY A 499 7.07 11.78 11.94
N SER A 500 6.78 11.97 13.23
CA SER A 500 7.54 12.84 14.13
C SER A 500 8.36 12.03 15.13
N ALA A 501 9.31 12.71 15.80
CA ALA A 501 10.10 12.13 16.89
C ALA A 501 9.36 12.13 18.25
N THR A 502 8.11 12.60 18.29
CA THR A 502 7.24 12.64 19.47
C THR A 502 5.90 11.95 19.21
N ASN A 503 5.26 11.44 20.27
CA ASN A 503 3.95 10.79 20.16
C ASN A 503 2.93 11.69 19.45
N ALA A 504 2.50 11.28 18.26
CA ALA A 504 1.56 12.03 17.43
C ALA A 504 0.53 11.10 16.78
N LYS A 505 -0.68 11.62 16.55
CA LYS A 505 -1.76 10.90 15.85
C LYS A 505 -2.23 11.71 14.65
N ILE A 506 -2.49 11.01 13.55
CA ILE A 506 -3.02 11.62 12.33
C ILE A 506 -4.22 10.78 11.89
N THR A 507 -5.34 11.43 11.57
CA THR A 507 -6.47 10.78 10.91
C THR A 507 -6.49 11.25 9.46
N ALA A 508 -6.46 10.34 8.50
CA ALA A 508 -6.42 10.65 7.08
C ALA A 508 -7.56 9.94 6.33
N ASN A 509 -8.55 10.70 5.91
CA ASN A 509 -9.66 10.23 5.10
C ASN A 509 -9.26 10.31 3.62
N ILE A 510 -9.06 9.16 2.98
CA ILE A 510 -8.62 9.07 1.58
C ILE A 510 -9.84 8.92 0.70
N ASN A 511 -10.21 9.95 -0.05
CA ASN A 511 -11.38 9.95 -0.91
C ASN A 511 -10.95 9.64 -2.35
N LEU A 512 -11.24 8.41 -2.80
CA LEU A 512 -10.88 7.95 -4.15
C LEU A 512 -11.96 8.32 -5.16
N ASP A 513 -11.53 8.84 -6.30
CA ASP A 513 -12.41 9.14 -7.43
C ASP A 513 -12.70 7.89 -8.24
N PRO A 514 -13.96 7.56 -8.59
CA PRO A 514 -14.26 6.47 -9.50
C PRO A 514 -13.68 6.71 -10.91
N ALA A 515 -13.06 5.69 -11.52
CA ALA A 515 -12.19 5.80 -12.71
C ALA A 515 -12.89 6.24 -14.02
N SER A 516 -14.21 6.04 -14.14
CA SER A 516 -15.02 6.56 -15.25
C SER A 516 -16.49 6.26 -14.95
N SER A 517 -17.32 7.29 -14.70
CA SER A 517 -18.79 7.25 -14.60
C SER A 517 -19.43 5.89 -14.28
N ALA A 518 -18.89 5.17 -13.30
CA ALA A 518 -19.58 4.10 -12.63
C ALA A 518 -20.58 4.82 -11.74
N ARG A 519 -21.61 5.41 -12.35
CA ARG A 519 -22.88 5.54 -11.66
C ARG A 519 -23.16 4.13 -11.19
N ILE A 520 -23.12 3.95 -9.89
CA ILE A 520 -23.90 2.93 -9.22
C ILE A 520 -25.25 2.88 -9.95
N ALA A 521 -25.58 1.68 -10.42
CA ALA A 521 -26.93 1.32 -10.78
C ALA A 521 -27.84 1.66 -9.59
N ALA A 522 -28.49 2.82 -9.66
CA ALA A 522 -29.67 3.17 -8.89
C ALA A 522 -30.43 4.19 -9.72
N GLY A 523 -31.56 3.77 -10.28
CA GLY A 523 -32.45 4.60 -11.09
C GLY A 523 -33.13 5.69 -10.27
N SER A 524 -32.41 6.74 -9.91
CA SER A 524 -33.01 7.97 -9.37
C SER A 524 -32.82 9.11 -10.38
N PRO A 525 -33.91 9.66 -10.95
CA PRO A 525 -33.82 10.85 -11.78
C PRO A 525 -33.23 11.97 -10.92
N LEU A 526 -32.19 12.65 -11.43
CA LEU A 526 -31.80 13.95 -10.90
C LEU A 526 -33.01 14.86 -11.09
N VAL A 527 -33.75 15.10 -10.02
CA VAL A 527 -34.84 16.07 -9.99
C VAL A 527 -34.20 17.42 -10.28
N GLN A 528 -34.53 18.02 -11.42
CA GLN A 528 -34.08 19.38 -11.72
C GLN A 528 -34.76 20.30 -10.69
N PRO A 529 -33.99 21.02 -9.86
CA PRO A 529 -34.58 21.91 -8.87
C PRO A 529 -35.37 22.99 -9.60
N SER A 530 -36.57 23.28 -9.10
CA SER A 530 -37.29 24.48 -9.53
C SER A 530 -36.58 25.72 -8.99
N ALA A 531 -36.80 26.88 -9.61
CA ALA A 531 -36.20 28.15 -9.18
C ALA A 531 -36.46 28.52 -7.70
N ASN A 532 -37.42 27.85 -7.04
CA ASN A 532 -37.87 28.13 -5.67
C ASN A 532 -37.67 26.94 -4.72
N SER A 533 -36.74 26.03 -5.02
CA SER A 533 -36.52 24.83 -4.22
C SER A 533 -35.05 24.42 -4.16
N MET A 534 -34.63 23.92 -3.01
CA MET A 534 -33.37 23.22 -2.81
C MET A 534 -33.64 21.72 -2.71
N THR A 535 -32.87 20.91 -3.42
CA THR A 535 -32.93 19.44 -3.32
C THR A 535 -31.68 18.93 -2.62
N LEU A 536 -31.86 18.35 -1.43
CA LEU A 536 -30.83 17.60 -0.72
C LEU A 536 -30.90 16.15 -1.17
N THR A 537 -29.82 15.63 -1.74
CA THR A 537 -29.69 14.21 -2.07
C THR A 537 -28.39 13.69 -1.52
N GLY A 538 -28.22 12.38 -1.29
CA GLY A 538 -26.96 11.89 -0.78
C GLY A 538 -27.05 10.58 -0.05
N TYR A 539 -26.02 10.28 0.73
CA TYR A 539 -25.87 9.00 1.41
C TYR A 539 -25.73 9.20 2.92
N VAL A 540 -26.40 8.32 3.68
CA VAL A 540 -26.22 8.17 5.12
C VAL A 540 -25.46 6.87 5.39
N ARG A 541 -24.41 6.95 6.19
CA ARG A 541 -23.53 5.82 6.54
C ARG A 541 -23.21 5.74 8.02
N ASP A 542 -22.73 4.59 8.46
CA ASP A 542 -22.11 4.44 9.77
C ASP A 542 -20.78 5.22 9.79
N ALA A 543 -20.54 5.98 10.86
CA ALA A 543 -19.35 6.83 10.99
C ALA A 543 -18.05 6.03 11.20
N ASP A 544 -18.13 4.84 11.79
CA ASP A 544 -17.00 3.99 12.12
C ASP A 544 -16.80 2.86 11.11
N GLN A 545 -17.87 2.25 10.63
CA GLN A 545 -17.80 1.16 9.66
C GLN A 545 -17.81 1.67 8.21
N ASN A 546 -18.22 2.92 7.98
CA ASN A 546 -18.41 3.48 6.63
C ASN A 546 -19.37 2.64 5.75
N THR A 547 -20.28 1.90 6.37
CA THR A 547 -21.29 1.06 5.70
C THR A 547 -22.59 1.85 5.49
N PRO A 548 -23.37 1.56 4.44
CA PRO A 548 -24.62 2.27 4.17
C PRO A 548 -25.68 1.99 5.25
N LEU A 549 -26.43 3.03 5.64
CA LEU A 549 -27.50 2.89 6.63
C LEU A 549 -28.88 2.96 5.97
N ALA A 550 -29.49 1.80 5.74
CA ALA A 550 -30.88 1.74 5.28
C ALA A 550 -31.88 2.15 6.38
N GLY A 551 -32.99 2.79 6.00
CA GLY A 551 -34.04 3.20 6.94
C GLY A 551 -33.67 4.34 7.92
N ALA A 552 -32.55 5.04 7.74
CA ALA A 552 -32.29 6.29 8.45
C ALA A 552 -33.25 7.39 7.98
N GLN A 553 -33.72 8.23 8.90
CA GLN A 553 -34.54 9.39 8.59
C GLN A 553 -33.67 10.63 8.46
N VAL A 554 -33.93 11.43 7.43
CA VAL A 554 -33.31 12.74 7.18
C VAL A 554 -34.43 13.78 7.14
N ASN A 555 -34.36 14.76 8.04
CA ASN A 555 -35.41 15.75 8.28
C ASN A 555 -34.86 17.17 8.11
N ALA A 556 -35.61 18.03 7.42
CA ALA A 556 -35.36 19.46 7.38
C ALA A 556 -36.69 20.18 7.63
N GLY A 557 -36.89 20.70 8.85
CA GLY A 557 -38.20 21.21 9.28
C GLY A 557 -39.27 20.11 9.24
N THR A 558 -40.35 20.33 8.50
CA THR A 558 -41.45 19.37 8.31
C THR A 558 -41.22 18.38 7.17
N TYR A 559 -40.11 18.52 6.42
CA TYR A 559 -39.79 17.68 5.29
C TYR A 559 -38.94 16.49 5.73
N THR A 560 -39.33 15.27 5.36
CA THR A 560 -38.66 14.02 5.75
C THR A 560 -38.36 13.15 4.54
N ALA A 561 -37.20 12.51 4.55
CA ALA A 561 -36.83 11.43 3.63
C ALA A 561 -36.30 10.22 4.41
N THR A 562 -36.51 9.03 3.87
CA THR A 562 -35.98 7.77 4.42
C THR A 562 -35.00 7.17 3.45
N THR A 563 -33.82 6.77 3.94
CA THR A 563 -32.77 6.20 3.11
C THR A 563 -33.09 4.79 2.62
N ASN A 564 -32.76 4.48 1.37
CA ASN A 564 -32.91 3.14 0.78
C ASN A 564 -31.82 2.15 1.27
N ALA A 565 -31.77 0.95 0.68
CA ALA A 565 -30.79 -0.10 1.04
C ALA A 565 -29.32 0.34 0.91
N GLN A 566 -29.03 1.27 0.00
CA GLN A 566 -27.72 1.85 -0.24
C GLN A 566 -27.43 3.05 0.67
N GLY A 567 -28.31 3.37 1.61
CA GLY A 567 -28.22 4.56 2.44
C GLY A 567 -28.57 5.86 1.71
N PHE A 568 -29.09 5.78 0.47
CA PHE A 568 -29.35 6.94 -0.37
C PHE A 568 -30.71 7.60 -0.05
N PHE A 569 -30.76 8.93 -0.06
CA PHE A 569 -31.99 9.72 0.12
C PHE A 569 -32.10 10.88 -0.87
N THR A 570 -33.32 11.40 -1.01
CA THR A 570 -33.62 12.68 -1.68
C THR A 570 -34.71 13.40 -0.89
N LEU A 571 -34.50 14.68 -0.60
CA LEU A 571 -35.38 15.56 0.17
C LEU A 571 -35.43 16.93 -0.51
N THR A 572 -36.62 17.46 -0.79
CA THR A 572 -36.76 18.80 -1.39
C THR A 572 -37.39 19.75 -0.38
N VAL A 573 -36.80 20.94 -0.25
CA VAL A 573 -37.24 21.99 0.68
C VAL A 573 -37.39 23.32 -0.06
N PRO A 574 -38.23 24.25 0.43
CA PRO A 574 -38.34 25.58 -0.14
C PRO A 574 -37.01 26.34 -0.07
N ALA A 575 -36.69 27.07 -1.13
CA ALA A 575 -35.55 27.98 -1.18
C ALA A 575 -35.93 29.23 -2.00
N GLU A 576 -35.31 30.37 -1.69
CA GLU A 576 -35.56 31.62 -2.42
C GLU A 576 -34.33 32.01 -3.25
N ALA A 577 -34.55 32.71 -4.36
CA ALA A 577 -33.46 33.30 -5.11
C ALA A 577 -32.63 34.24 -4.23
N VAL A 578 -31.31 34.12 -4.33
CA VAL A 578 -30.39 34.91 -3.51
C VAL A 578 -30.34 36.34 -4.03
N THR A 579 -30.69 37.28 -3.16
CA THR A 579 -30.65 38.72 -3.45
C THR A 579 -29.50 39.36 -2.70
N GLN A 580 -28.90 40.37 -3.31
CA GLN A 580 -27.74 41.01 -2.72
C GLN A 580 -28.06 41.75 -1.42
N GLY A 581 -27.12 41.68 -0.47
CA GLY A 581 -27.24 42.34 0.84
C GLY A 581 -28.20 41.64 1.79
N LYS A 582 -28.93 40.62 1.32
CA LYS A 582 -29.79 39.75 2.13
C LYS A 582 -29.18 38.36 2.18
N ALA A 583 -28.71 37.95 3.36
CA ALA A 583 -28.30 36.56 3.56
C ALA A 583 -29.49 35.61 3.31
N PRO A 584 -29.32 34.50 2.59
CA PRO A 584 -30.37 33.51 2.41
C PRO A 584 -30.82 32.93 3.76
N ALA A 585 -32.05 32.41 3.83
CA ALA A 585 -32.50 31.72 5.02
C ALA A 585 -31.66 30.46 5.26
N THR A 586 -31.38 30.15 6.52
CA THR A 586 -30.69 28.91 6.90
C THR A 586 -31.69 27.85 7.36
N ILE A 587 -31.44 26.60 7.01
CA ILE A 587 -32.15 25.41 7.49
C ILE A 587 -31.25 24.56 8.37
N SER A 588 -31.88 23.68 9.16
CA SER A 588 -31.19 22.60 9.87
C SER A 588 -31.61 21.26 9.30
N VAL A 589 -30.63 20.39 9.01
CA VAL A 589 -30.86 19.00 8.61
C VAL A 589 -30.57 18.12 9.81
N GLN A 590 -31.55 17.33 10.24
CA GLN A 590 -31.41 16.36 11.32
C GLN A 590 -31.46 14.97 10.73
N SER A 591 -30.60 14.06 11.20
CA SER A 591 -30.57 12.68 10.73
C SER A 591 -30.52 11.73 11.92
N GLY A 592 -31.27 10.63 11.83
CA GLY A 592 -31.37 9.69 12.94
C GLY A 592 -31.78 8.29 12.50
N LYS A 593 -31.34 7.31 13.28
CA LYS A 593 -31.68 5.89 13.14
C LYS A 593 -31.61 5.23 14.52
N ALA A 594 -32.51 4.29 14.82
CA ALA A 594 -32.46 3.54 16.07
C ALA A 594 -31.08 2.85 16.24
N GLY A 595 -30.49 2.96 17.43
CA GLY A 595 -29.13 2.48 17.72
C GLY A 595 -28.00 3.46 17.40
N TYR A 596 -28.31 4.64 16.85
CA TYR A 596 -27.34 5.68 16.53
C TYR A 596 -27.65 6.96 17.31
N ILE A 597 -26.62 7.75 17.61
CA ILE A 597 -26.83 9.12 18.08
C ILE A 597 -27.35 9.98 16.91
N SER A 598 -28.16 10.98 17.23
CA SER A 598 -28.67 11.89 16.20
C SER A 598 -27.54 12.75 15.63
N ASN A 599 -27.58 13.06 14.34
CA ASN A 599 -26.70 14.06 13.72
C ASN A 599 -27.54 15.30 13.37
N SER A 600 -26.99 16.49 13.55
CA SER A 600 -27.61 17.74 13.12
C SER A 600 -26.62 18.64 12.41
N ILE A 601 -26.88 18.88 11.14
CA ILE A 601 -26.25 19.91 10.33
C ILE A 601 -27.01 21.22 10.55
N LYS A 602 -26.36 22.22 11.11
CA LYS A 602 -26.89 23.56 11.40
C LYS A 602 -26.38 24.57 10.39
N ASN A 603 -27.13 25.66 10.21
CA ASN A 603 -26.77 26.82 9.37
C ASN A 603 -26.53 26.48 7.89
N LEU A 604 -27.22 25.48 7.34
CA LEU A 604 -27.16 25.21 5.91
C LEU A 604 -27.99 26.26 5.16
N TYR A 605 -27.40 27.03 4.26
CA TYR A 605 -28.15 28.04 3.50
C TYR A 605 -29.11 27.39 2.48
N ALA A 606 -30.38 27.78 2.50
CA ALA A 606 -31.40 27.33 1.56
C ALA A 606 -31.27 28.10 0.24
N ILE A 607 -30.39 27.62 -0.62
CA ILE A 607 -30.10 28.19 -1.95
C ILE A 607 -30.67 27.24 -3.02
N PRO A 608 -31.38 27.74 -4.06
CA PRO A 608 -31.90 26.90 -5.13
C PRO A 608 -30.80 26.19 -5.92
N ASP A 609 -30.57 24.91 -5.61
CA ASP A 609 -29.77 23.95 -6.39
C ASP A 609 -30.04 22.52 -5.86
N THR A 610 -29.40 21.52 -6.45
CA THR A 610 -29.28 20.17 -5.90
C THR A 610 -27.94 20.01 -5.21
N TYR A 611 -27.99 19.70 -3.91
CA TYR A 611 -26.83 19.46 -3.05
C TYR A 611 -26.67 17.96 -2.80
N GLU A 612 -25.50 17.41 -3.15
CA GLU A 612 -25.11 16.04 -2.85
C GLU A 612 -24.44 16.01 -1.45
N MET A 613 -25.03 15.25 -0.52
CA MET A 613 -24.69 15.21 0.90
C MET A 613 -23.99 13.89 1.28
N GLN A 614 -23.04 13.97 2.21
CA GLN A 614 -22.47 12.81 2.90
C GLN A 614 -22.70 12.93 4.39
N ILE A 615 -23.58 12.08 4.94
CA ILE A 615 -23.96 12.11 6.36
C ILE A 615 -23.44 10.86 7.05
N ALA A 616 -22.71 11.03 8.14
CA ALA A 616 -22.19 9.94 8.96
C ALA A 616 -22.90 9.92 10.31
N LEU A 617 -23.58 8.82 10.64
CA LEU A 617 -24.18 8.61 11.95
C LEU A 617 -23.25 7.79 12.82
N THR A 618 -23.00 8.27 14.04
CA THR A 618 -22.19 7.54 15.02
C THR A 618 -23.07 6.54 15.77
N SER A 619 -22.65 5.27 15.82
CA SER A 619 -23.33 4.24 16.62
C SER A 619 -23.34 4.63 18.10
N ALA A 620 -24.46 4.44 18.79
CA ALA A 620 -24.57 4.72 20.23
C ALA A 620 -23.63 3.82 21.07
N ALA A 621 -23.20 2.68 20.52
CA ALA A 621 -22.22 1.79 21.15
C ALA A 621 -20.76 2.18 20.86
N SER A 622 -20.52 3.15 19.99
CA SER A 622 -19.17 3.58 19.65
C SER A 622 -18.50 4.32 20.81
N PRO A 623 -17.21 4.10 21.10
CA PRO A 623 -16.45 4.95 22.03
C PRO A 623 -16.50 6.44 21.64
N ARG A 624 -16.65 6.75 20.35
CA ARG A 624 -16.81 8.11 19.84
C ARG A 624 -18.08 8.78 20.35
N ALA A 625 -19.13 8.00 20.67
CA ALA A 625 -20.38 8.51 21.22
C ALA A 625 -20.16 9.24 22.55
N LEU A 626 -19.16 8.85 23.34
CA LEU A 626 -18.82 9.46 24.63
C LEU A 626 -18.29 10.89 24.50
N ALA A 627 -17.80 11.27 23.32
CA ALA A 627 -17.30 12.62 23.06
C ALA A 627 -18.42 13.65 22.82
N PHE A 628 -19.66 13.21 22.63
CA PHE A 628 -20.79 14.09 22.32
C PHE A 628 -21.68 14.29 23.55
N SER A 629 -21.55 15.46 24.18
CA SER A 629 -22.45 15.90 25.24
C SER A 629 -23.89 16.02 24.70
N ALA A 630 -24.82 15.25 25.28
CA ALA A 630 -26.25 15.17 24.96
C ALA A 630 -26.70 14.21 23.83
N GLY A 631 -25.85 13.27 23.37
CA GLY A 631 -26.30 12.22 22.44
C GLY A 631 -26.66 12.73 21.04
N GLN A 632 -26.07 13.86 20.65
CA GLN A 632 -26.21 14.45 19.32
C GLN A 632 -24.84 14.93 18.81
N ASP A 633 -24.50 14.53 17.58
CA ASP A 633 -23.39 15.07 16.81
C ASP A 633 -23.84 16.33 16.07
N GLN A 634 -23.20 17.47 16.32
CA GLN A 634 -23.55 18.76 15.71
C GLN A 634 -22.48 19.22 14.73
N VAL A 635 -22.90 19.44 13.49
CA VAL A 635 -22.08 19.97 12.40
C VAL A 635 -22.57 21.38 12.09
N ILE A 636 -21.73 22.39 12.32
CA ILE A 636 -22.06 23.79 12.00
C ILE A 636 -21.50 24.13 10.63
N ARG A 637 -22.38 24.47 9.69
CA ARG A 637 -22.02 24.93 8.35
C ARG A 637 -21.70 26.42 8.38
N ARG A 638 -20.73 26.84 7.57
CA ARG A 638 -20.38 28.24 7.34
C ARG A 638 -20.19 28.49 5.85
N HIS A 639 -20.54 29.68 5.39
CA HIS A 639 -20.32 30.13 4.01
C HIS A 639 -19.39 31.35 4.01
N GLY A 640 -18.28 31.28 3.29
CA GLY A 640 -17.23 32.29 3.26
C GLY A 640 -17.65 33.66 2.71
N LEU A 641 -18.77 33.72 1.97
CA LEU A 641 -19.42 34.99 1.58
C LEU A 641 -20.25 35.64 2.71
N PHE A 642 -20.95 34.84 3.52
CA PHE A 642 -21.99 35.33 4.44
C PHE A 642 -21.55 35.36 5.91
N ASP A 643 -20.71 34.41 6.33
CA ASP A 643 -20.35 34.18 7.74
C ASP A 643 -18.94 34.66 8.11
N LYS A 644 -18.21 35.24 7.17
CA LYS A 644 -16.81 35.61 7.37
C LYS A 644 -16.70 36.84 8.26
N THR A 645 -16.07 36.68 9.42
CA THR A 645 -15.91 37.75 10.40
C THR A 645 -14.84 38.74 10.00
N VAL A 646 -14.89 39.96 10.54
CA VAL A 646 -13.84 40.98 10.32
C VAL A 646 -12.47 40.49 10.78
N ALA A 647 -12.39 39.75 11.90
CA ALA A 647 -11.13 39.20 12.41
C ALA A 647 -10.50 38.19 11.42
N GLU A 648 -11.30 37.28 10.85
CA GLU A 648 -10.84 36.32 9.83
C GLU A 648 -10.41 37.02 8.53
N GLN A 649 -11.06 38.13 8.18
CA GLN A 649 -10.65 38.98 7.05
C GLN A 649 -9.32 39.70 7.33
N LEU A 650 -9.05 40.10 8.57
CA LEU A 650 -7.79 40.75 8.98
C LEU A 650 -6.63 39.76 9.12
N GLU A 651 -6.88 38.56 9.64
CA GLU A 651 -5.87 37.50 9.75
C GLU A 651 -5.33 37.08 8.38
N PHE A 652 -6.17 37.17 7.35
CA PHE A 652 -5.79 36.98 5.95
C PHE A 652 -4.80 38.05 5.42
N ILE A 653 -4.81 39.26 5.99
CA ILE A 653 -3.95 40.39 5.60
C ILE A 653 -2.60 40.33 6.34
N ALA A 654 -2.52 39.58 7.45
CA ALA A 654 -1.28 39.46 8.19
C ALA A 654 -0.20 38.73 7.35
N PRO A 655 1.06 39.21 7.36
CA PRO A 655 2.14 38.48 6.71
C PRO A 655 2.23 37.09 7.32
N GLN A 656 2.11 36.07 6.47
CA GLN A 656 2.22 34.68 6.87
C GLN A 656 3.58 34.47 7.52
N LYS A 657 3.61 34.08 8.80
CA LYS A 657 4.84 33.63 9.45
C LYS A 657 5.28 32.36 8.72
N SER A 658 6.31 32.47 7.89
CA SER A 658 6.94 31.31 7.28
C SER A 658 7.48 30.41 8.39
N SER A 659 6.72 29.38 8.77
CA SER A 659 7.28 28.24 9.46
C SER A 659 8.26 27.55 8.50
N ASN A 660 9.37 27.04 9.01
CA ASN A 660 10.38 26.27 8.26
C ASN A 660 9.79 24.92 7.77
N VAL A 661 8.70 24.95 7.01
CA VAL A 661 8.06 23.78 6.41
C VAL A 661 8.73 23.60 5.05
N THR A 662 9.35 22.44 4.85
CA THR A 662 9.96 22.09 3.56
C THR A 662 8.89 22.14 2.48
N ALA A 663 9.13 22.95 1.44
CA ALA A 663 8.29 22.99 0.25
C ALA A 663 8.13 21.58 -0.32
N ARG A 664 7.01 21.32 -0.99
CA ARG A 664 6.79 20.05 -1.69
C ARG A 664 7.77 19.97 -2.86
N GLU A 665 8.95 19.40 -2.63
CA GLU A 665 9.88 19.02 -3.69
C GLU A 665 9.22 17.92 -4.54
N GLU A 666 8.48 18.34 -5.56
CA GLU A 666 8.27 17.49 -6.74
C GLU A 666 9.58 17.50 -7.51
N GLY A 667 10.11 16.30 -7.81
CA GLY A 667 11.51 16.08 -8.16
C GLY A 667 12.09 17.07 -9.19
N GLU A 668 13.35 17.43 -8.98
CA GLU A 668 14.20 18.18 -9.89
C GLU A 668 14.25 17.53 -11.27
N ALA A 669 13.34 17.91 -12.17
CA ALA A 669 13.51 17.85 -13.62
C ALA A 669 12.30 18.48 -14.32
N VAL A 670 12.22 19.81 -14.39
CA VAL A 670 11.35 20.45 -15.41
C VAL A 670 12.01 21.69 -16.00
N THR A 671 12.64 21.49 -17.14
CA THR A 671 12.89 22.56 -18.13
C THR A 671 11.55 23.09 -18.63
N ALA A 672 11.26 24.39 -18.47
CA ALA A 672 10.36 25.28 -19.23
C ALA A 672 9.00 24.75 -19.78
N ALA A 673 8.51 23.59 -19.35
CA ALA A 673 7.19 23.06 -19.65
C ALA A 673 6.18 23.63 -18.66
N ALA A 674 4.94 23.86 -19.10
CA ALA A 674 3.84 24.41 -18.31
C ALA A 674 3.83 23.90 -16.86
N LEU A 675 3.71 24.81 -15.88
CA LEU A 675 3.62 24.45 -14.45
C LEU A 675 2.59 23.34 -14.25
N ALA A 676 3.01 22.24 -13.62
CA ALA A 676 2.14 21.12 -13.34
C ALA A 676 1.14 21.53 -12.24
N VAL A 677 -0.15 21.48 -12.58
CA VAL A 677 -1.22 21.64 -11.60
C VAL A 677 -1.19 20.42 -10.66
N PRO A 678 -1.14 20.60 -9.33
CA PRO A 678 -1.07 19.47 -8.40
C PRO A 678 -2.29 18.55 -8.53
N ALA A 679 -2.05 17.24 -8.52
CA ALA A 679 -3.12 16.26 -8.67
C ALA A 679 -3.93 16.04 -7.38
N VAL A 680 -3.33 16.24 -6.21
CA VAL A 680 -3.86 15.86 -4.89
C VAL A 680 -3.68 17.00 -3.90
N VAL A 681 -4.68 17.20 -3.05
CA VAL A 681 -4.69 18.15 -1.94
C VAL A 681 -5.05 17.46 -0.62
N ARG A 682 -4.43 17.91 0.48
CA ARG A 682 -4.65 17.47 1.85
C ARG A 682 -5.30 18.60 2.64
N VAL A 683 -6.60 18.48 2.93
CA VAL A 683 -7.40 19.50 3.61
C VAL A 683 -7.63 19.11 5.07
N SER A 684 -7.18 19.92 6.01
CA SER A 684 -7.47 19.69 7.42
C SER A 684 -8.84 20.23 7.82
N THR A 685 -9.67 19.44 8.50
CA THR A 685 -11.05 19.83 8.88
C THR A 685 -11.20 20.24 10.35
N ASN A 686 -10.23 19.95 11.20
CA ASN A 686 -10.24 20.29 12.63
C ASN A 686 -9.11 21.23 13.05
N CYS A 687 -8.28 21.69 12.11
CA CYS A 687 -7.20 22.62 12.37
C CYS A 687 -7.61 24.00 11.83
N ALA A 688 -7.40 25.05 12.62
CA ALA A 688 -7.61 26.43 12.19
C ALA A 688 -6.36 26.98 11.48
N CYS A 689 -6.21 28.30 11.46
CA CYS A 689 -5.11 29.05 10.82
C CYS A 689 -3.74 28.89 11.53
N ALA A 690 -3.64 28.02 12.54
CA ALA A 690 -2.45 27.88 13.36
C ALA A 690 -1.40 26.99 12.68
N ALA A 691 -0.11 27.35 12.83
CA ALA A 691 1.02 26.60 12.30
C ALA A 691 1.20 25.19 12.92
N THR A 692 0.50 24.88 14.02
CA THR A 692 0.60 23.60 14.73
C THR A 692 -0.78 23.04 15.06
N CYS A 693 -0.99 21.76 14.80
CA CYS A 693 -2.20 21.01 15.12
C CYS A 693 -1.81 19.62 15.65
N ALA A 694 -2.20 19.30 16.88
CA ALA A 694 -1.69 18.12 17.60
C ALA A 694 -2.21 16.79 17.02
N GLU A 695 -3.47 16.75 16.57
CA GLU A 695 -4.09 15.55 16.00
C GLU A 695 -4.92 15.94 14.75
N PRO A 696 -4.27 16.23 13.61
CA PRO A 696 -4.99 16.67 12.42
C PRO A 696 -5.89 15.57 11.85
N VAL A 697 -7.11 15.96 11.50
CA VAL A 697 -8.06 15.18 10.69
C VAL A 697 -7.99 15.75 9.27
N VAL A 698 -7.45 14.95 8.36
CA VAL A 698 -7.08 15.38 7.01
C VAL A 698 -7.92 14.62 5.99
N GLU A 699 -8.67 15.34 5.17
CA GLU A 699 -9.30 14.81 3.97
C GLU A 699 -8.30 14.91 2.81
N VAL A 700 -8.00 13.78 2.18
CA VAL A 700 -7.11 13.69 1.02
C VAL A 700 -7.95 13.32 -0.20
N MET A 701 -7.86 14.11 -1.25
CA MET A 701 -8.66 13.93 -2.48
C MET A 701 -7.93 14.52 -3.69
N SER A 702 -8.43 14.27 -4.89
CA SER A 702 -7.92 14.98 -6.07
C SER A 702 -8.23 16.49 -5.97
N LEU A 703 -7.37 17.32 -6.55
CA LEU A 703 -7.60 18.77 -6.56
C LEU A 703 -8.94 19.11 -7.25
N GLU A 704 -9.35 18.36 -8.26
CA GLU A 704 -10.64 18.59 -8.93
C GLU A 704 -11.82 18.22 -8.05
N SER A 705 -11.74 17.14 -7.27
CA SER A 705 -12.77 16.79 -6.28
C SER A 705 -12.85 17.83 -5.16
N TYR A 706 -11.72 18.39 -4.73
CA TYR A 706 -11.69 19.51 -3.79
C TYR A 706 -12.43 20.75 -4.31
N VAL A 707 -12.22 21.12 -5.57
CA VAL A 707 -12.90 22.27 -6.18
C VAL A 707 -14.40 21.97 -6.36
N GLN A 708 -14.76 20.74 -6.72
CA GLN A 708 -16.16 20.33 -6.91
C GLN A 708 -16.99 20.36 -5.62
N THR A 709 -16.38 20.22 -4.44
CA THR A 709 -17.10 20.22 -3.14
C THR A 709 -16.85 21.46 -2.28
N GLY A 710 -16.05 22.40 -2.76
CA GLY A 710 -15.62 23.54 -1.94
C GLY A 710 -16.12 24.90 -2.44
N VAL A 711 -16.39 25.03 -3.73
CA VAL A 711 -16.71 26.35 -4.30
C VAL A 711 -18.08 26.85 -3.83
N ASP A 712 -19.04 25.97 -3.54
CA ASP A 712 -20.35 26.32 -2.99
C ASP A 712 -20.32 26.78 -1.53
N ASP A 713 -19.17 26.63 -0.85
CA ASP A 713 -18.93 27.26 0.45
C ASP A 713 -18.45 28.71 0.33
N GLU A 714 -18.05 29.15 -0.86
CA GLU A 714 -17.49 30.50 -1.09
C GLU A 714 -18.33 31.29 -2.10
N TRP A 715 -18.91 30.63 -3.11
CA TRP A 715 -19.80 31.19 -4.12
C TRP A 715 -21.22 30.66 -3.96
N VAL A 716 -22.20 31.53 -4.25
CA VAL A 716 -23.61 31.14 -4.25
C VAL A 716 -23.88 30.26 -5.48
N SER A 717 -24.25 29.01 -5.24
CA SER A 717 -24.49 27.98 -6.28
C SER A 717 -25.54 28.36 -7.32
N SER A 718 -26.51 29.23 -6.99
CA SER A 718 -27.55 29.66 -7.95
C SER A 718 -27.13 30.80 -8.89
N TRP A 719 -25.88 31.28 -8.81
CA TRP A 719 -25.37 32.31 -9.72
C TRP A 719 -25.10 31.79 -11.14
N ASN A 720 -24.96 32.72 -12.09
CA ASN A 720 -24.73 32.42 -13.49
C ASN A 720 -23.47 31.56 -13.70
N ALA A 721 -23.51 30.68 -14.70
CA ALA A 721 -22.41 29.75 -15.00
C ALA A 721 -21.05 30.43 -15.17
N ALA A 722 -21.00 31.62 -15.78
CA ALA A 722 -19.75 32.38 -15.93
C ALA A 722 -19.15 32.82 -14.58
N SER A 723 -19.98 33.22 -13.61
CA SER A 723 -19.53 33.55 -12.25
C SER A 723 -19.00 32.32 -11.54
N LEU A 724 -19.72 31.19 -11.63
CA LEU A 724 -19.28 29.93 -11.01
C LEU A 724 -17.97 29.43 -11.61
N GLN A 725 -17.82 29.51 -12.94
CA GLN A 725 -16.57 29.13 -13.64
C GLN A 725 -15.39 30.04 -13.29
N ALA A 726 -15.62 31.35 -13.11
CA ALA A 726 -14.57 32.24 -12.62
C ALA A 726 -14.20 31.91 -11.18
N GLY A 727 -15.20 31.66 -10.33
CA GLY A 727 -15.03 31.22 -8.95
C GLY A 727 -14.24 29.91 -8.83
N THR A 728 -14.53 28.91 -9.67
CA THR A 728 -13.82 27.62 -9.65
C THR A 728 -12.35 27.76 -10.03
N VAL A 729 -12.00 28.61 -11.00
CA VAL A 729 -10.60 28.87 -11.37
C VAL A 729 -9.86 29.60 -10.23
N ALA A 730 -10.48 30.61 -9.61
CA ALA A 730 -9.90 31.28 -8.46
C ALA A 730 -9.71 30.32 -7.26
N TYR A 731 -10.75 29.54 -6.94
CA TYR A 731 -10.73 28.56 -5.84
C TYR A 731 -9.66 27.50 -6.05
N ARG A 732 -9.55 26.95 -7.28
CA ARG A 732 -8.52 25.96 -7.66
C ARG A 732 -7.13 26.53 -7.54
N SER A 733 -6.91 27.75 -8.04
CA SER A 733 -5.59 28.41 -8.00
C SER A 733 -5.11 28.62 -6.57
N ARG A 734 -6.03 29.03 -5.68
CA ARG A 734 -5.76 29.17 -4.25
C ARG A 734 -5.41 27.84 -3.58
N GLY A 735 -6.21 26.79 -3.78
CA GLY A 735 -5.93 25.46 -3.25
C GLY A 735 -4.60 24.89 -3.77
N ALA A 736 -4.34 25.00 -5.08
CA ALA A 736 -3.09 24.58 -5.70
C ALA A 736 -1.87 25.34 -5.17
N TRP A 737 -2.01 26.64 -4.90
CA TRP A 737 -0.95 27.42 -4.26
C TRP A 737 -0.60 26.87 -2.88
N PHE A 738 -1.59 26.50 -2.05
CA PHE A 738 -1.35 25.88 -0.74
C PHE A 738 -0.76 24.48 -0.84
N VAL A 739 -0.98 23.72 -1.92
CA VAL A 739 -0.28 22.45 -2.13
C VAL A 739 1.22 22.66 -2.35
N GLN A 740 1.61 23.77 -3.00
CA GLN A 740 3.01 24.16 -3.17
C GLN A 740 3.58 24.86 -1.93
N HIS A 741 2.72 25.48 -1.12
CA HIS A 741 3.06 26.25 0.08
C HIS A 741 2.22 25.75 1.27
N PRO A 742 2.46 24.51 1.74
CA PRO A 742 1.60 23.86 2.72
C PRO A 742 1.57 24.61 4.04
N ALA A 743 0.37 24.77 4.60
CA ALA A 743 0.15 25.42 5.89
C ALA A 743 0.83 24.65 7.05
N ALA A 744 0.97 23.32 6.93
CA ALA A 744 1.70 22.49 7.88
C ALA A 744 2.31 21.25 7.22
N THR A 745 3.17 20.54 7.96
CA THR A 745 3.86 19.34 7.46
C THR A 745 2.92 18.25 6.91
N ASN A 746 1.76 18.06 7.55
CA ASN A 746 0.85 16.94 7.27
C ASN A 746 -0.47 17.34 6.61
N TYR A 747 -0.66 18.61 6.24
CA TYR A 747 -1.79 19.08 5.44
C TYR A 747 -1.43 20.35 4.67
N ASP A 748 -2.04 20.53 3.51
CA ASP A 748 -1.72 21.63 2.59
C ASP A 748 -2.51 22.89 2.99
N ILE A 749 -3.79 22.73 3.29
CA ILE A 749 -4.72 23.83 3.60
C ILE A 749 -5.68 23.41 4.72
N SER A 750 -6.16 24.36 5.51
CA SER A 750 -7.24 24.11 6.47
C SER A 750 -8.59 24.54 5.92
N SER A 751 -9.64 23.78 6.19
CA SER A 751 -11.03 24.21 6.03
C SER A 751 -11.39 25.23 7.10
N ALA A 752 -10.96 26.47 6.87
CA ALA A 752 -11.21 27.60 7.77
C ALA A 752 -11.24 28.89 6.94
N ALA A 753 -12.07 29.84 7.36
CA ALA A 753 -12.33 31.07 6.60
C ALA A 753 -11.07 31.91 6.28
N CYS A 754 -10.02 31.79 7.09
CA CYS A 754 -8.71 32.43 6.87
C CYS A 754 -7.92 31.83 5.70
N HIS A 755 -8.09 30.53 5.42
CA HIS A 755 -7.43 29.85 4.30
C HIS A 755 -8.42 29.66 3.16
N GLN A 756 -9.38 28.76 3.32
CA GLN A 756 -10.45 28.51 2.36
C GLN A 756 -11.53 27.68 3.06
N THR A 757 -12.79 28.08 2.97
CA THR A 757 -13.90 27.30 3.51
C THR A 757 -14.09 26.07 2.63
N TRP A 758 -14.24 24.89 3.23
CA TRP A 758 -14.43 23.65 2.50
C TRP A 758 -15.27 22.65 3.29
N GLN A 759 -16.19 22.00 2.60
CA GLN A 759 -17.11 21.04 3.18
C GLN A 759 -17.29 19.82 2.26
N THR A 760 -17.95 18.78 2.77
CA THR A 760 -18.07 17.49 2.05
C THR A 760 -19.24 17.44 1.07
N ASP A 761 -20.23 18.33 1.22
CA ASP A 761 -21.33 18.47 0.30
C ASP A 761 -20.92 19.22 -0.96
N ARG A 762 -21.76 19.10 -2.01
CA ARG A 762 -21.53 19.84 -3.25
C ARG A 762 -22.82 20.19 -3.96
N ALA A 763 -22.90 21.43 -4.41
CA ALA A 763 -23.93 21.90 -5.32
C ALA A 763 -23.67 21.44 -6.77
N THR A 764 -24.74 21.06 -7.48
CA THR A 764 -24.64 20.52 -8.85
C THR A 764 -24.16 21.55 -9.85
N SER A 765 -24.57 22.81 -9.74
CA SER A 765 -24.12 23.88 -10.63
C SER A 765 -22.61 24.11 -10.53
N VAL A 766 -22.10 24.11 -9.30
CA VAL A 766 -20.69 24.29 -8.96
C VAL A 766 -19.85 23.12 -9.47
N LYS A 767 -20.32 21.88 -9.23
CA LYS A 767 -19.69 20.67 -9.77
C LYS A 767 -19.53 20.75 -11.30
N ASN A 768 -20.57 21.18 -12.01
CA ASN A 768 -20.54 21.35 -13.47
C ASN A 768 -19.56 22.44 -13.90
N ALA A 769 -19.53 23.58 -13.20
CA ALA A 769 -18.57 24.65 -13.47
C ALA A 769 -17.12 24.22 -13.22
N ALA A 770 -16.87 23.46 -12.15
CA ALA A 770 -15.57 22.91 -11.81
C ALA A 770 -15.07 21.95 -12.90
N ILE A 771 -15.92 21.03 -13.37
CA ILE A 771 -15.63 20.12 -14.48
C ILE A 771 -15.32 20.89 -15.77
N ALA A 772 -16.12 21.93 -16.08
CA ALA A 772 -15.93 22.75 -17.28
C ALA A 772 -14.61 23.56 -17.29
N THR A 773 -13.99 23.75 -16.12
CA THR A 773 -12.77 24.54 -15.93
C THR A 773 -11.60 23.70 -15.39
N ALA A 774 -11.71 22.37 -15.45
CA ALA A 774 -10.73 21.46 -14.88
C ALA A 774 -9.30 21.75 -15.38
N GLY A 775 -8.35 21.79 -14.45
CA GLY A 775 -6.94 22.08 -14.75
C GLY A 775 -6.61 23.51 -15.19
N ILE A 776 -7.56 24.45 -15.18
CA ILE A 776 -7.30 25.88 -15.43
C ILE A 776 -6.95 26.56 -14.10
N VAL A 777 -5.79 27.23 -14.06
CA VAL A 777 -5.28 27.98 -12.91
C VAL A 777 -4.82 29.37 -13.32
N LEU A 778 -4.72 30.28 -12.36
CA LEU A 778 -4.12 31.60 -12.52
C LEU A 778 -2.62 31.52 -12.24
N ILE A 779 -1.82 32.22 -13.04
CA ILE A 779 -0.36 32.28 -12.90
C ILE A 779 0.15 33.71 -12.86
N LYS A 780 1.21 33.92 -12.07
CA LYS A 780 1.96 35.17 -12.02
C LYS A 780 3.45 34.83 -11.98
N ASN A 781 4.25 35.43 -12.86
CA ASN A 781 5.70 35.20 -12.93
C ASN A 781 6.11 33.72 -13.02
N GLY A 782 5.34 32.90 -13.75
CA GLY A 782 5.64 31.48 -13.89
C GLY A 782 5.46 30.66 -12.61
N ALA A 783 4.60 31.10 -11.69
CA ALA A 783 4.14 30.32 -10.54
C ALA A 783 2.60 30.37 -10.45
N ILE A 784 1.99 29.34 -9.84
CA ILE A 784 0.56 29.36 -9.54
C ILE A 784 0.27 30.54 -8.61
N TYR A 785 -0.70 31.36 -8.97
CA TYR A 785 -1.05 32.57 -8.24
C TYR A 785 -1.97 32.25 -7.06
N LYS A 786 -1.68 32.83 -5.89
CA LYS A 786 -2.57 32.79 -4.72
C LYS A 786 -3.78 33.69 -4.98
N ALA A 787 -4.76 33.16 -5.70
CA ALA A 787 -5.94 33.91 -6.11
C ALA A 787 -6.77 34.38 -4.89
N GLU A 788 -6.70 35.68 -4.61
CA GLU A 788 -7.49 36.32 -3.56
C GLU A 788 -8.88 36.69 -4.07
N TYR A 789 -9.87 36.68 -3.19
CA TYR A 789 -11.24 37.06 -3.50
C TYR A 789 -11.98 37.43 -2.22
N CYS A 790 -12.96 38.32 -2.33
CA CYS A 790 -13.81 38.71 -1.21
C CYS A 790 -15.20 39.15 -1.68
N ALA A 791 -16.13 39.29 -0.72
CA ALA A 791 -17.55 39.45 -1.00
C ALA A 791 -17.85 40.66 -1.89
N GLU A 792 -17.47 41.86 -1.45
CA GLU A 792 -17.69 43.12 -2.16
C GLU A 792 -16.46 44.02 -2.05
N SER A 793 -15.88 44.40 -3.19
CA SER A 793 -14.61 45.17 -3.26
C SER A 793 -14.81 46.65 -3.52
N ASN A 794 -16.04 47.11 -3.81
CA ASN A 794 -16.32 48.50 -4.12
C ASN A 794 -15.73 49.46 -3.07
N ASN A 795 -15.12 50.55 -3.54
CA ASN A 795 -14.61 51.62 -2.70
C ASN A 795 -13.66 51.14 -1.58
N SER A 796 -12.77 50.18 -1.89
CA SER A 796 -11.75 49.67 -0.96
C SER A 796 -10.49 50.52 -0.86
N GLY A 797 -10.50 51.72 -1.45
CA GLY A 797 -9.36 52.64 -1.55
C GLY A 797 -9.32 53.39 -2.88
N CYS A 798 -10.06 52.90 -3.90
CA CYS A 798 -10.06 53.41 -5.27
C CYS A 798 -11.26 54.31 -5.64
N GLY A 799 -12.17 54.58 -4.71
CA GLY A 799 -13.42 55.33 -4.97
C GLY A 799 -14.60 54.44 -5.37
N ASP A 800 -15.79 55.04 -5.42
CA ASP A 800 -17.03 54.35 -5.78
C ASP A 800 -17.06 53.94 -7.26
N GLY A 801 -17.50 52.72 -7.55
CA GLY A 801 -17.44 52.11 -8.88
C GLY A 801 -16.07 51.53 -9.24
N PHE A 802 -15.19 51.35 -8.26
CA PHE A 802 -13.87 50.73 -8.44
C PHE A 802 -13.61 49.62 -7.41
N SER A 803 -13.02 48.53 -7.89
CA SER A 803 -12.38 47.49 -7.09
C SER A 803 -10.89 47.83 -6.88
N GLY A 804 -10.25 47.22 -5.88
CA GLY A 804 -8.83 47.44 -5.55
C GLY A 804 -8.60 48.35 -4.35
N THR A 805 -7.35 48.37 -3.87
CA THR A 805 -6.95 49.11 -2.67
C THR A 805 -6.08 50.33 -2.94
N SER A 806 -5.65 50.56 -4.19
CA SER A 806 -4.69 51.59 -4.64
C SER A 806 -3.25 51.44 -4.13
N THR A 807 -3.03 50.63 -3.09
CA THR A 807 -1.71 50.34 -2.51
C THR A 807 -1.18 49.01 -3.02
N ASP A 808 -1.77 47.93 -2.52
CA ASP A 808 -1.30 46.55 -2.67
C ASP A 808 -2.03 45.80 -3.79
N TYR A 809 -3.05 46.43 -4.38
CA TYR A 809 -3.80 45.90 -5.51
C TYR A 809 -4.27 47.04 -6.42
N PRO A 810 -4.16 46.90 -7.75
CA PRO A 810 -4.50 47.95 -8.71
C PRO A 810 -5.98 48.36 -8.62
N CYS A 811 -6.26 49.62 -8.93
CA CYS A 811 -7.62 50.12 -9.07
C CYS A 811 -8.23 49.67 -10.40
N ILE A 812 -9.37 48.97 -10.33
CA ILE A 812 -10.05 48.35 -11.47
C ILE A 812 -11.45 48.95 -11.55
N ALA A 813 -11.80 49.52 -12.70
CA ALA A 813 -13.14 50.09 -12.91
C ALA A 813 -14.19 48.98 -12.86
N ASP A 814 -15.11 49.02 -11.89
CA ASP A 814 -16.14 48.01 -11.67
C ASP A 814 -17.50 48.69 -11.47
N SER A 815 -18.03 49.23 -12.58
CA SER A 815 -19.25 50.06 -12.57
C SER A 815 -20.50 49.33 -12.07
N ARG A 816 -20.54 48.00 -12.15
CA ARG A 816 -21.66 47.18 -11.63
C ARG A 816 -21.67 47.12 -10.11
N CYS A 817 -20.57 47.50 -9.48
CA CYS A 817 -20.44 47.58 -8.05
C CYS A 817 -20.58 49.01 -7.49
N ALA A 818 -20.85 50.02 -8.33
CA ALA A 818 -21.08 51.39 -7.87
C ALA A 818 -22.27 51.49 -6.89
N GLY A 819 -22.11 52.31 -5.85
CA GLY A 819 -23.07 52.52 -4.77
C GLY A 819 -23.16 51.39 -3.74
N ARG A 820 -22.32 50.35 -3.84
CA ARG A 820 -22.40 49.16 -2.98
C ARG A 820 -21.45 49.25 -1.78
N THR A 821 -21.87 48.73 -0.63
CA THR A 821 -21.06 48.75 0.59
C THR A 821 -19.97 47.68 0.54
N LYS A 822 -18.70 48.11 0.70
CA LYS A 822 -17.54 47.24 0.86
C LYS A 822 -17.79 46.12 1.89
N SER A 823 -17.40 44.90 1.53
CA SER A 823 -17.37 43.74 2.43
C SER A 823 -16.18 42.84 2.07
N GLY A 824 -15.08 42.97 2.80
CA GLY A 824 -13.85 42.24 2.54
C GLY A 824 -12.60 43.12 2.43
N HIS A 825 -11.50 42.51 2.00
CA HIS A 825 -10.19 43.17 1.90
C HIS A 825 -9.99 43.97 0.60
N GLY A 826 -10.83 43.77 -0.42
CA GLY A 826 -10.81 44.55 -1.67
C GLY A 826 -9.71 44.18 -2.67
N ARG A 827 -9.10 43.00 -2.53
CA ARG A 827 -8.05 42.48 -3.44
C ARG A 827 -8.57 41.29 -4.23
N GLY A 828 -8.08 41.13 -5.45
CA GLY A 828 -8.49 40.04 -6.33
C GLY A 828 -9.93 40.18 -6.80
N MET A 829 -10.63 39.05 -6.92
CA MET A 829 -11.97 39.03 -7.50
C MET A 829 -13.06 39.41 -6.50
N CYS A 830 -13.89 40.37 -6.90
CA CYS A 830 -15.14 40.69 -6.20
C CYS A 830 -16.17 39.58 -6.48
N GLN A 831 -16.66 38.89 -5.44
CA GLN A 831 -17.59 37.77 -5.62
C GLN A 831 -18.95 38.26 -6.13
N TRP A 832 -19.53 39.30 -5.51
CA TRP A 832 -20.75 39.95 -6.01
C TRP A 832 -20.54 40.54 -7.41
N GLY A 833 -19.40 41.19 -7.65
CA GLY A 833 -19.04 41.70 -8.97
C GLY A 833 -19.03 40.60 -10.03
N SER A 834 -18.41 39.46 -9.76
CA SER A 834 -18.42 38.30 -10.68
C SER A 834 -19.83 37.81 -11.00
N SER A 835 -20.75 37.86 -10.03
CA SER A 835 -22.17 37.52 -10.24
C SER A 835 -22.85 38.50 -11.19
N PHE A 836 -22.63 39.81 -10.99
CA PHE A 836 -23.22 40.84 -11.86
C PHE A 836 -22.67 40.75 -13.27
N TRP A 837 -21.36 40.63 -13.44
CA TRP A 837 -20.74 40.48 -14.76
C TRP A 837 -21.14 39.17 -15.45
N GLY A 838 -21.39 38.10 -14.68
CA GLY A 838 -21.79 36.81 -15.23
C GLY A 838 -23.14 36.77 -15.96
N THR A 839 -23.92 37.86 -15.95
CA THR A 839 -25.18 37.96 -16.72
C THR A 839 -24.94 38.13 -18.22
N ASP A 840 -23.81 38.72 -18.62
CA ASP A 840 -23.50 39.06 -20.01
C ASP A 840 -22.01 38.98 -20.38
N GLN A 841 -21.13 38.62 -19.44
CA GLN A 841 -19.70 38.38 -19.67
C GLN A 841 -19.33 36.90 -19.51
N THR A 842 -18.23 36.51 -20.14
CA THR A 842 -17.64 35.17 -20.02
C THR A 842 -16.78 35.04 -18.77
N TYR A 843 -16.55 33.82 -18.29
CA TYR A 843 -15.70 33.60 -17.11
C TYR A 843 -14.25 34.05 -17.33
N THR A 844 -13.72 33.90 -18.55
CA THR A 844 -12.36 34.37 -18.89
C THR A 844 -12.29 35.89 -18.84
N TRP A 845 -13.32 36.59 -19.33
CA TRP A 845 -13.40 38.04 -19.20
C TRP A 845 -13.43 38.46 -17.73
N ILE A 846 -14.22 37.78 -16.89
CA ILE A 846 -14.29 38.08 -15.45
C ILE A 846 -12.92 37.90 -14.78
N LEU A 847 -12.23 36.78 -15.07
CA LEU A 847 -10.89 36.53 -14.54
C LEU A 847 -9.89 37.59 -15.01
N ASP A 848 -9.87 37.90 -16.30
CA ASP A 848 -9.00 38.93 -16.86
C ASP A 848 -9.31 40.30 -16.24
N HIS A 849 -10.58 40.64 -16.04
CA HIS A 849 -11.01 41.89 -15.43
C HIS A 849 -10.43 42.08 -14.03
N TYR A 850 -10.49 41.07 -13.17
CA TYR A 850 -10.06 41.18 -11.77
C TYR A 850 -8.57 40.90 -11.53
N TYR A 851 -7.92 40.07 -12.36
CA TYR A 851 -6.57 39.57 -12.09
C TYR A 851 -5.50 40.09 -13.06
N ASN A 852 -5.82 40.31 -14.34
CA ASN A 852 -4.84 40.80 -15.31
C ASN A 852 -4.23 42.17 -14.98
N PRO A 853 -4.96 43.13 -14.38
CA PRO A 853 -4.36 44.40 -13.93
C PRO A 853 -3.21 44.22 -12.92
N ASP A 854 -3.17 43.11 -12.19
CA ASP A 854 -2.09 42.74 -11.27
C ASP A 854 -1.01 41.85 -11.95
N GLY A 855 -1.01 41.77 -13.28
CA GLY A 855 -0.06 40.97 -14.07
C GLY A 855 -0.27 39.46 -13.96
N VAL A 856 -1.46 39.02 -13.57
CA VAL A 856 -1.84 37.60 -13.47
C VAL A 856 -2.48 37.16 -14.79
N ALA A 857 -2.07 36.02 -15.32
CA ALA A 857 -2.62 35.44 -16.54
C ALA A 857 -3.37 34.13 -16.26
N ILE A 858 -4.31 33.78 -17.14
CA ILE A 858 -4.99 32.49 -17.13
C ILE A 858 -4.06 31.45 -17.77
N GLN A 859 -3.59 30.48 -17.00
CA GLN A 859 -2.92 29.30 -17.54
C GLN A 859 -3.99 28.30 -17.98
N THR A 860 -4.21 28.22 -19.27
CA THR A 860 -4.93 27.09 -19.85
C THR A 860 -4.03 25.86 -19.84
N SER A 861 -4.54 24.69 -19.46
CA SER A 861 -3.77 23.44 -19.47
C SER A 861 -3.04 23.24 -20.81
N ALA A 862 -1.92 22.49 -20.83
CA ALA A 862 -1.20 22.19 -22.07
C ALA A 862 -2.08 21.45 -23.13
N ALA A 863 -3.26 20.98 -22.74
CA ALA A 863 -4.28 20.44 -23.64
C ALA A 863 -5.18 21.50 -24.31
N ALA A 864 -5.16 22.75 -23.84
CA ALA A 864 -5.95 23.87 -24.33
C ALA A 864 -5.12 24.90 -25.13
N ALA A 865 -3.79 24.78 -25.15
CA ALA A 865 -2.90 25.59 -25.98
C ALA A 865 -2.70 24.98 -27.39
N THR A 866 -3.79 24.69 -28.10
CA THR A 866 -3.78 24.62 -29.57
C THR A 866 -5.06 25.23 -30.13
N SER A 867 -5.04 26.53 -30.39
CA SER A 867 -5.58 27.19 -31.59
C SER A 867 -5.95 28.66 -31.33
N SER A 868 -4.95 29.47 -30.98
CA SER A 868 -5.00 30.91 -31.22
C SER A 868 -3.70 31.42 -31.82
N THR A 869 -3.14 30.66 -32.75
CA THR A 869 -2.25 31.23 -33.76
C THR A 869 -2.62 30.63 -35.10
N SER A 870 -2.84 31.52 -36.04
CA SER A 870 -2.92 31.28 -37.46
C SER A 870 -1.69 30.48 -37.90
N ASP A 871 -1.81 29.17 -38.07
CA ASP A 871 -1.12 28.53 -39.17
C ASP A 871 -1.88 27.31 -39.70
N SER A 872 -2.20 27.43 -40.97
CA SER A 872 -2.76 26.39 -41.81
C SER A 872 -1.82 25.18 -41.89
N ARG A 873 -2.39 23.96 -41.83
CA ARG A 873 -1.80 22.64 -42.23
C ARG A 873 -1.15 21.81 -41.10
N LYS A 874 -1.98 21.24 -40.21
CA LYS A 874 -1.76 19.86 -39.71
C LYS A 874 -2.92 18.99 -40.17
N ALA A 875 -2.63 17.92 -40.90
CA ALA A 875 -3.63 16.97 -41.37
C ALA A 875 -4.18 16.18 -40.15
N GLU A 876 -5.47 16.34 -39.87
CA GLU A 876 -6.17 15.50 -38.89
C GLU A 876 -6.24 14.05 -39.41
N ALA A 877 -6.30 13.07 -38.51
CA ALA A 877 -6.36 11.65 -38.88
C ALA A 877 -7.63 11.32 -39.67
N ASP A 878 -7.52 10.40 -40.64
CA ASP A 878 -8.63 9.96 -41.50
C ASP A 878 -9.82 9.44 -40.67
N GLY A 879 -11.03 9.81 -41.07
CA GLY A 879 -12.27 9.40 -40.40
C GLY A 879 -12.61 10.17 -39.12
N THR A 880 -11.87 11.22 -38.75
CA THR A 880 -12.18 12.03 -37.56
C THR A 880 -13.51 12.76 -37.74
N LEU A 881 -14.51 12.43 -36.90
CA LEU A 881 -15.83 13.06 -36.87
C LEU A 881 -15.99 13.95 -35.63
N LYS A 882 -16.22 15.26 -35.85
CA LYS A 882 -16.57 16.26 -34.83
C LYS A 882 -17.94 16.88 -35.12
N ILE A 883 -18.63 17.30 -34.06
CA ILE A 883 -19.97 17.88 -34.13
C ILE A 883 -20.03 19.05 -33.15
N ALA A 884 -20.36 20.24 -33.64
CA ALA A 884 -20.50 21.44 -32.81
C ALA A 884 -21.65 22.35 -33.30
N PRO A 885 -22.41 22.98 -32.40
CA PRO A 885 -22.39 22.80 -30.95
C PRO A 885 -22.93 21.41 -30.55
N ASN A 886 -22.51 20.88 -29.40
CA ASN A 886 -23.04 19.65 -28.82
C ASN A 886 -22.84 19.71 -27.28
N PRO A 887 -23.88 19.99 -26.48
CA PRO A 887 -25.30 19.98 -26.82
C PRO A 887 -25.76 21.10 -27.78
N VAL A 888 -26.83 20.82 -28.53
CA VAL A 888 -27.42 21.74 -29.51
C VAL A 888 -28.55 22.53 -28.89
N THR A 889 -28.31 23.81 -28.66
CA THR A 889 -29.31 24.80 -28.24
C THR A 889 -29.88 25.60 -29.43
N GLY A 890 -29.16 25.66 -30.56
CA GLY A 890 -29.52 26.43 -31.76
C GLY A 890 -30.05 25.58 -32.93
N SER A 891 -30.51 26.21 -34.01
CA SER A 891 -31.19 25.54 -35.14
C SER A 891 -30.32 24.66 -36.06
N ALA A 892 -29.00 24.63 -35.86
CA ALA A 892 -28.08 23.89 -36.72
C ALA A 892 -26.87 23.35 -35.96
N ILE A 893 -26.23 22.35 -36.56
CA ILE A 893 -24.91 21.84 -36.19
C ILE A 893 -23.97 21.87 -37.37
N THR A 894 -22.68 21.96 -37.09
CA THR A 894 -21.60 21.72 -38.03
C THR A 894 -21.02 20.34 -37.77
N ILE A 895 -21.02 19.50 -38.80
CA ILE A 895 -20.33 18.23 -38.85
C ILE A 895 -18.99 18.49 -39.53
N GLU A 896 -17.90 18.18 -38.83
CA GLU A 896 -16.56 18.15 -39.43
C GLU A 896 -16.12 16.70 -39.61
N TYR A 897 -15.74 16.32 -40.83
CA TYR A 897 -15.25 14.98 -41.15
C TYR A 897 -13.99 15.06 -42.02
N THR A 898 -12.91 14.46 -41.56
CA THR A 898 -11.65 14.39 -42.32
C THR A 898 -11.61 13.15 -43.19
N LEU A 899 -11.39 13.31 -44.49
CA LEU A 899 -11.20 12.22 -45.45
C LEU A 899 -9.77 12.28 -46.02
N ALA A 900 -8.94 11.27 -45.77
CA ALA A 900 -7.55 11.26 -46.25
C ALA A 900 -7.41 10.82 -47.73
N ASP A 901 -8.33 9.97 -48.19
CA ASP A 901 -8.35 9.41 -49.55
C ASP A 901 -9.04 10.32 -50.58
N VAL A 902 -9.16 9.85 -51.83
CA VAL A 902 -9.82 10.55 -52.93
C VAL A 902 -11.27 10.92 -52.59
N SER A 903 -11.72 12.09 -53.07
CA SER A 903 -13.11 12.53 -52.93
C SER A 903 -14.10 11.44 -53.35
N GLN A 904 -15.06 11.14 -52.49
CA GLN A 904 -16.01 10.02 -52.68
C GLN A 904 -17.42 10.37 -52.20
N PRO A 905 -18.46 9.69 -52.74
CA PRO A 905 -19.82 9.79 -52.19
C PRO A 905 -19.85 9.33 -50.73
N ALA A 906 -20.71 9.93 -49.91
CA ALA A 906 -20.96 9.50 -48.54
C ALA A 906 -22.42 9.75 -48.13
N SER A 907 -22.89 9.03 -47.11
CA SER A 907 -24.19 9.25 -46.48
C SER A 907 -24.02 9.70 -45.03
N ILE A 908 -24.67 10.81 -44.68
CA ILE A 908 -24.82 11.28 -43.31
C ILE A 908 -26.20 10.84 -42.83
N VAL A 909 -26.25 10.04 -41.78
CA VAL A 909 -27.48 9.54 -41.18
C VAL A 909 -27.55 9.95 -39.73
N ILE A 910 -28.63 10.63 -39.35
CA ILE A 910 -29.00 10.92 -37.98
C ILE A 910 -30.07 9.91 -37.57
N THR A 911 -29.76 9.05 -36.60
CA THR A 911 -30.74 8.14 -36.01
C THR A 911 -31.09 8.56 -34.59
N ASP A 912 -32.30 8.25 -34.15
CA ASP A 912 -32.62 8.31 -32.72
C ASP A 912 -31.92 7.18 -31.94
N ASN A 913 -32.16 7.11 -30.63
CA ASN A 913 -31.59 6.09 -29.75
C ASN A 913 -32.14 4.67 -29.99
N PHE A 914 -33.20 4.52 -30.79
CA PHE A 914 -33.76 3.22 -31.18
C PHE A 914 -33.27 2.76 -32.56
N GLY A 915 -32.41 3.56 -33.20
CA GLY A 915 -31.85 3.26 -34.52
C GLY A 915 -32.78 3.65 -35.68
N GLN A 916 -33.90 4.34 -35.42
CA GLN A 916 -34.76 4.86 -36.48
C GLN A 916 -34.14 6.11 -37.11
N ILE A 917 -34.18 6.20 -38.44
CA ILE A 917 -33.59 7.31 -39.19
C ILE A 917 -34.47 8.55 -39.01
N ALA A 918 -33.93 9.57 -38.34
CA ALA A 918 -34.57 10.87 -38.17
C ALA A 918 -34.28 11.80 -39.36
N GLN A 919 -33.05 11.77 -39.88
CA GLN A 919 -32.65 12.50 -41.09
C GLN A 919 -31.55 11.72 -41.83
N GLN A 920 -31.55 11.78 -43.16
CA GLN A 920 -30.48 11.25 -44.00
C GLN A 920 -30.16 12.21 -45.14
N ARG A 921 -28.87 12.38 -45.43
CA ARG A 921 -28.39 13.22 -46.53
C ARG A 921 -27.20 12.56 -47.22
N ASN A 922 -27.28 12.42 -48.54
CA ASN A 922 -26.15 12.00 -49.36
C ASN A 922 -25.31 13.25 -49.71
N VAL A 923 -24.00 13.13 -49.61
CA VAL A 923 -23.01 14.19 -49.89
C VAL A 923 -21.83 13.61 -50.66
N VAL A 924 -21.00 14.47 -51.26
CA VAL A 924 -19.68 14.07 -51.77
C VAL A 924 -18.66 14.67 -50.81
N LEU A 925 -17.91 13.81 -50.12
CA LEU A 925 -16.81 14.25 -49.27
C LEU A 925 -15.60 14.50 -50.17
N GLN A 926 -14.98 15.67 -50.02
CA GLN A 926 -13.73 16.01 -50.68
C GLN A 926 -12.55 15.45 -49.89
N GLN A 927 -11.43 15.15 -50.56
CA GLN A 927 -10.17 14.89 -49.87
C GLN A 927 -9.81 16.08 -48.95
N GLY A 928 -9.55 15.81 -47.67
CA GLY A 928 -9.31 16.79 -46.61
C GLY A 928 -10.48 16.98 -45.63
N LEU A 929 -10.51 18.13 -44.96
CA LEU A 929 -11.53 18.46 -43.96
C LEU A 929 -12.84 18.90 -44.63
N ASN A 930 -13.91 18.16 -44.40
CA ASN A 930 -15.26 18.49 -44.86
C ASN A 930 -16.05 19.12 -43.71
N ARG A 931 -16.61 20.31 -43.94
CA ARG A 931 -17.52 20.99 -42.99
C ARG A 931 -18.92 21.04 -43.57
N LEU A 932 -19.87 20.40 -42.89
CA LEU A 932 -21.24 20.24 -43.38
C LEU A 932 -22.21 20.73 -42.32
N THR A 933 -23.02 21.74 -42.66
CA THR A 933 -24.07 22.23 -41.79
C THR A 933 -25.33 21.37 -41.93
N VAL A 934 -25.89 20.94 -40.79
CA VAL A 934 -27.14 20.20 -40.72
C VAL A 934 -28.14 20.95 -39.86
N ASN A 935 -29.34 21.15 -40.41
CA ASN A 935 -30.46 21.78 -39.71
C ASN A 935 -31.11 20.78 -38.76
N THR A 936 -31.15 21.14 -37.48
CA THR A 936 -31.69 20.31 -36.40
C THR A 936 -33.04 20.82 -35.88
N SER A 937 -33.68 21.79 -36.55
CA SER A 937 -34.96 22.38 -36.11
C SER A 937 -36.11 21.38 -36.12
N GLY A 938 -36.05 20.34 -36.97
CA GLY A 938 -37.04 19.27 -37.00
C GLY A 938 -36.80 18.12 -36.01
N LEU A 939 -35.71 18.16 -35.24
CA LEU A 939 -35.37 17.12 -34.26
C LEU A 939 -35.91 17.52 -32.89
N LYS A 940 -36.56 16.58 -32.20
CA LYS A 940 -37.05 16.77 -30.84
C LYS A 940 -35.88 16.73 -29.85
N ALA A 941 -36.09 17.26 -28.64
CA ALA A 941 -35.13 17.09 -27.55
C ALA A 941 -34.85 15.59 -27.33
N GLY A 942 -33.58 15.22 -27.29
CA GLY A 942 -33.19 13.82 -27.24
C GLY A 942 -31.76 13.56 -27.71
N VAL A 943 -31.32 12.32 -27.54
CA VAL A 943 -30.00 11.86 -27.99
C VAL A 943 -30.16 11.18 -29.34
N TYR A 944 -29.31 11.60 -30.27
CA TYR A 944 -29.22 11.07 -31.62
C TYR A 944 -27.81 10.55 -31.88
N ASN A 945 -27.67 9.66 -32.87
CA ASN A 945 -26.38 9.27 -33.43
C ASN A 945 -26.24 9.89 -34.81
N VAL A 946 -25.20 10.71 -35.01
CA VAL A 946 -24.82 11.19 -36.34
C VAL A 946 -23.74 10.25 -36.87
N THR A 947 -24.02 9.61 -37.99
CA THR A 947 -23.15 8.62 -38.62
C THR A 947 -22.76 9.09 -40.01
N VAL A 948 -21.46 9.14 -40.30
CA VAL A 948 -20.93 9.37 -41.65
C VAL A 948 -20.49 8.03 -42.24
N ARG A 949 -21.00 7.69 -43.43
CA ARG A 949 -20.70 6.46 -44.17
C ARG A 949 -20.12 6.79 -45.55
N PRO A 950 -18.80 6.69 -45.76
CA PRO A 950 -18.20 6.81 -47.09
C PRO A 950 -18.60 5.65 -48.01
N GLY A 951 -18.78 5.92 -49.30
CA GLY A 951 -19.40 5.03 -50.29
C GLY A 951 -18.51 3.90 -50.81
N THR A 952 -17.18 4.04 -50.73
CA THR A 952 -16.23 2.99 -51.10
C THR A 952 -15.41 2.57 -49.87
N THR A 953 -15.69 1.38 -49.34
CA THR A 953 -14.91 0.65 -48.31
C THR A 953 -14.63 1.31 -46.94
N GLY A 954 -15.13 2.52 -46.65
CA GLY A 954 -14.89 3.21 -45.37
C GLY A 954 -15.69 2.65 -44.18
N LYS A 955 -15.06 2.54 -43.00
CA LYS A 955 -15.76 2.27 -41.74
C LYS A 955 -16.69 3.44 -41.39
N ALA A 956 -17.95 3.13 -41.08
CA ALA A 956 -18.89 4.13 -40.58
C ALA A 956 -18.38 4.73 -39.27
N THR A 957 -18.36 6.06 -39.17
CA THR A 957 -17.98 6.74 -37.92
C THR A 957 -19.20 7.44 -37.34
N SER A 958 -19.47 7.18 -36.06
CA SER A 958 -20.63 7.72 -35.36
C SER A 958 -20.23 8.57 -34.17
N ARG A 959 -20.94 9.68 -33.97
CA ARG A 959 -20.83 10.53 -32.76
C ARG A 959 -22.23 10.81 -32.21
N LYS A 960 -22.30 10.91 -30.88
CA LYS A 960 -23.52 11.28 -30.17
C LYS A 960 -23.81 12.75 -30.37
N LEU A 961 -25.07 13.08 -30.59
CA LEU A 961 -25.61 14.42 -30.71
C LEU A 961 -26.71 14.57 -29.66
N LEU A 962 -26.59 15.56 -28.79
CA LEU A 962 -27.63 15.87 -27.81
C LEU A 962 -28.38 17.13 -28.26
N ILE A 963 -29.67 17.00 -28.56
CA ILE A 963 -30.57 18.14 -28.82
C ILE A 963 -31.23 18.54 -27.50
N VAL A 964 -31.07 19.81 -27.09
CA VAL A 964 -31.59 20.36 -25.82
C VAL A 964 -32.59 21.53 -26.03
N LYS A 965 -33.17 21.62 -27.23
CA LYS A 965 -34.13 22.68 -27.60
C LYS A 965 -35.47 22.55 -26.91
#